data_AF-A0A7C3DK63-F1
#
_entry.id   AF-A0A7C3DK63-F1
#
_cell.length_a   1.000
_cell.length_b   1.000
_cell.length_c   1.000
_cell.angle_alpha   90.00
_cell.angle_beta   90.00
_cell.angle_gamma   90.00
#
_symmetry.space_group_name_H-M   'P 1'
#
loop_
_entity.id
_entity.type
_entity.pdbx_description
1 polymer ?
#
loop_
_entity_poly.entity_id
_entity_poly.type
_entity_poly.pdbx_seq_one_letter_code
_entity_poly.pdbx_strand_id
1 'polypeptide(L)'
;MHTGFFRLAGRTTGRVAALLGACLAWIALAVDAARLPPANLARYGFLRLERREPAAGPTPEVARLADPANTAAVALEAGDAVLVEWQHPRPVRELELVFTAPPPAGAVQVEWWRGHWPDVGQGGWRKLDDPFNGRWTIGQGAFQPHGPGLAFRFAPLTVGEAPGIRQTGAPFRQTYKLRLTCNQAVRLRHVAVHSDAVLRRARLRFEWDLPQALPARVAPRFEARNGAVQSVITAGPKAAIVEVEYADAPDRLSPDRGLVIFRRGPERSFSVFVDDVLRAGGLWVRDLGVFVSDASRSLTFATWPGPGGDAWRQGTVAEQVARLPEQTFARAVAALPAKSPAPCLLGVPNCRQEFALEPNGDLVLHAGSLRSPGPDADACPWRRWDALRFEFSSGEHPPLNGRRARVVERSLQDGWLPVVRHAWADDGLAWEQISVAVPLLTPLAAFEPVTGAEPLVLATRFTVTNTTASTRTAWLWLDPQPRLPLGLGADGTLVLERPSDNVPRAGLAPVRGRFVTGGRGELDLGVLVPAAADAPAARPADAYEAREAVRYRVTLDPGEGHALDFFLPYVELLDAAEMRALRRLSFPHLRAAVVEFWRARVSRGMLLETPEPWLNDFFKAHLWHVLISTDLDPVTRHHQHGAATLDYKNYLNETAMVARALDMRGEHVAARALLEPFLVNQGAKGLPGNFRDRTGVFYAAHPGEPDPYTAQGYNLHHGWGLWAAAEHYLWTRDDAYLAAIAPRLIAGADWITRERRATQFKLPDGARPVEYGLPPAGDLEDVEEYLYWYAVAAYYHLGMKQAADAVARLARRPGVAPELARRLAREAERLGRDTEAFAEDVRASVAESVATSPVVQLRDGTWVPYVPARAYALTHGQEGWIREVLYGPLHLVNGGLLDDRHPFVDWIVQDLEDNLFLSAESGFGVADPQADFFNRGGFTLQPMLLDLPLVYLRRDQVPNFLRAFHNAAAASLYPDTRCLAEWLPELGRGGGPLYKTPDESKFIQWLRQMLILERGDTLELGLGVPRAWMADGQRVKVERAATWFGRLDLEITSRAAAGEIRAVVRLHPTEAPRAIGLRLRHPAGQPLKSATVNGRSASVNAARQLIELPARATVWEVVGRFD
;
A
#
# COMPACT_ATOMS: atom_id res chain seq x y z
N MET A 1 7.77 17.17 46.01
CA MET A 1 6.81 17.40 47.12
C MET A 1 5.50 16.78 46.65
N HIS A 2 4.88 15.75 47.24
CA HIS A 2 4.67 15.42 48.64
C HIS A 2 4.67 13.91 48.88
N THR A 3 5.37 13.53 49.95
CA THR A 3 5.23 12.28 50.71
C THR A 3 4.11 12.42 51.75
N GLY A 4 3.44 11.30 52.08
CA GLY A 4 2.83 11.10 53.40
C GLY A 4 1.54 10.27 53.39
N PHE A 5 1.62 9.01 53.83
CA PHE A 5 1.05 8.55 55.11
C PHE A 5 0.95 7.01 55.14
N PHE A 6 1.64 6.39 56.10
CA PHE A 6 1.43 5.02 56.55
C PHE A 6 1.16 5.06 58.06
N ARG A 7 0.21 4.23 58.51
CA ARG A 7 0.09 3.52 59.80
C ARG A 7 -1.25 3.73 60.52
N LEU A 8 -2.07 2.68 60.53
CA LEU A 8 -2.73 2.11 61.72
C LEU A 8 -3.53 0.87 61.29
N ALA A 9 -3.09 -0.32 61.72
CA ALA A 9 -3.94 -1.48 62.04
C ALA A 9 -3.07 -2.73 62.27
N GLY A 10 -2.48 -2.82 63.46
CA GLY A 10 -2.03 -4.09 64.03
C GLY A 10 -3.12 -4.63 64.96
N ARG A 11 -3.38 -5.94 64.88
CA ARG A 11 -4.28 -6.76 65.73
C ARG A 11 -5.68 -7.08 65.18
N THR A 12 -5.76 -7.60 63.95
CA THR A 12 -6.89 -8.46 63.51
C THR A 12 -6.48 -9.56 62.51
N THR A 13 -5.19 -9.67 62.18
CA THR A 13 -4.68 -10.51 61.08
C THR A 13 -4.56 -12.00 61.42
N GLY A 14 -4.56 -12.40 62.70
CA GLY A 14 -4.34 -13.80 63.10
C GLY A 14 -5.52 -14.75 62.81
N ARG A 15 -6.78 -14.27 62.93
CA ARG A 15 -7.97 -15.12 62.69
C ARG A 15 -8.47 -15.10 61.24
N VAL A 16 -8.21 -14.01 60.51
CA VAL A 16 -8.53 -13.90 59.08
C VAL A 16 -7.55 -14.71 58.22
N ALA A 17 -6.25 -14.78 58.60
CA ALA A 17 -5.27 -15.60 57.90
C ALA A 17 -5.53 -17.12 58.05
N ALA A 18 -6.06 -17.57 59.19
CA ALA A 18 -6.41 -18.97 59.39
C ALA A 18 -7.67 -19.40 58.61
N LEU A 19 -8.68 -18.52 58.51
CA LEU A 19 -9.87 -18.74 57.68
C LEU A 19 -9.57 -18.63 56.17
N LEU A 20 -8.72 -17.69 55.75
CA LEU A 20 -8.21 -17.63 54.37
C LEU A 20 -7.33 -18.83 54.04
N GLY A 21 -6.50 -19.31 54.97
CA GLY A 21 -5.70 -20.52 54.80
C GLY A 21 -6.55 -21.79 54.66
N ALA A 22 -7.64 -21.91 55.41
CA ALA A 22 -8.58 -23.02 55.30
C ALA A 22 -9.45 -22.94 54.03
N CYS A 23 -9.87 -21.73 53.60
CA CYS A 23 -10.56 -21.52 52.33
C CYS A 23 -9.63 -21.73 51.12
N LEU A 24 -8.35 -21.34 51.20
CA LEU A 24 -7.34 -21.61 50.16
C LEU A 24 -6.96 -23.09 50.12
N ALA A 25 -6.94 -23.79 51.26
CA ALA A 25 -6.77 -25.24 51.30
C ALA A 25 -7.99 -25.98 50.74
N TRP A 26 -9.22 -25.50 50.98
CA TRP A 26 -10.43 -26.04 50.35
C TRP A 26 -10.54 -25.70 48.86
N ILE A 27 -10.06 -24.53 48.40
CA ILE A 27 -9.93 -24.21 46.97
C ILE A 27 -8.83 -25.07 46.33
N ALA A 28 -7.73 -25.34 47.04
CA ALA A 28 -6.67 -26.24 46.54
C ALA A 28 -7.08 -27.72 46.54
N LEU A 29 -7.91 -28.16 47.49
CA LEU A 29 -8.47 -29.52 47.56
C LEU A 29 -9.74 -29.71 46.69
N ALA A 30 -10.39 -28.62 46.26
CA ALA A 30 -11.46 -28.64 45.24
C ALA A 30 -10.92 -28.43 43.79
N VAL A 31 -9.61 -28.22 43.63
CA VAL A 31 -8.91 -28.14 42.34
C VAL A 31 -8.10 -29.43 42.08
N ASP A 32 -8.63 -30.56 42.55
CA ASP A 32 -8.42 -31.85 41.87
C ASP A 32 -9.58 -32.10 40.86
N ALA A 33 -10.06 -31.00 40.26
CA ALA A 33 -10.83 -31.06 39.04
C ALA A 33 -9.89 -31.61 37.97
N ALA A 34 -10.17 -32.85 37.51
CA ALA A 34 -9.43 -33.58 36.50
C ALA A 34 -8.73 -32.65 35.51
N ARG A 35 -7.40 -32.53 35.59
CA ARG A 35 -6.62 -31.74 34.63
C ARG A 35 -6.98 -32.23 33.23
N LEU A 36 -7.57 -31.34 32.42
CA LEU A 36 -7.92 -31.66 31.04
C LEU A 36 -6.65 -32.11 30.29
N PRO A 37 -6.74 -33.13 29.43
CA PRO A 37 -5.57 -33.64 28.72
C PRO A 37 -5.01 -32.56 27.79
N PRO A 38 -3.67 -32.37 27.73
CA PRO A 38 -3.06 -31.40 26.83
C PRO A 38 -3.29 -31.81 25.37
N ALA A 39 -3.47 -30.83 24.49
CA ALA A 39 -3.57 -31.11 23.06
C ALA A 39 -2.20 -31.49 22.50
N ASN A 40 -2.14 -32.62 21.77
CA ASN A 40 -0.94 -32.98 21.02
C ASN A 40 -0.95 -32.29 19.66
N LEU A 41 -0.22 -31.18 19.54
CA LEU A 41 -0.10 -30.39 18.32
C LEU A 41 0.61 -31.12 17.18
N ALA A 42 1.39 -32.17 17.47
CA ALA A 42 2.01 -32.99 16.41
C ALA A 42 0.94 -33.70 15.56
N ARG A 43 -0.25 -33.96 16.10
CA ARG A 43 -1.39 -34.52 15.35
C ARG A 43 -1.96 -33.54 14.32
N TYR A 44 -1.63 -32.26 14.44
CA TYR A 44 -2.12 -31.18 13.58
C TYR A 44 -1.01 -30.59 12.69
N GLY A 45 0.09 -31.31 12.55
CA GLY A 45 1.23 -30.95 11.69
C GLY A 45 1.64 -32.11 10.76
N PHE A 46 2.67 -31.86 9.96
CA PHE A 46 3.29 -32.82 9.06
C PHE A 46 4.54 -33.39 9.71
N LEU A 47 4.56 -34.70 9.96
CA LEU A 47 5.75 -35.39 10.44
C LEU A 47 6.57 -35.89 9.26
N ARG A 48 7.89 -35.65 9.28
CA ARG A 48 8.85 -36.12 8.28
C ARG A 48 10.09 -36.71 8.94
N LEU A 49 10.71 -37.67 8.26
CA LEU A 49 12.00 -38.22 8.64
C LEU A 49 13.09 -37.61 7.77
N GLU A 50 14.05 -36.91 8.37
CA GLU A 50 15.27 -36.47 7.73
C GLU A 50 16.37 -37.48 8.06
N ARG A 51 16.97 -38.11 7.04
CA ARG A 51 18.07 -39.06 7.24
C ARG A 51 19.40 -38.43 6.92
N ARG A 52 20.44 -38.81 7.67
CA ARG A 52 21.82 -38.40 7.37
C ARG A 52 22.29 -38.89 6.00
N GLU A 53 21.92 -40.13 5.64
CA GLU A 53 22.15 -40.71 4.32
C GLU A 53 20.80 -41.07 3.67
N PRO A 54 20.57 -40.74 2.38
CA PRO A 54 19.36 -41.15 1.67
C PRO A 54 19.30 -42.68 1.63
N ALA A 55 18.35 -43.28 2.35
CA ALA A 55 18.23 -44.73 2.39
C ALA A 55 17.64 -45.27 1.09
N ALA A 56 18.18 -46.38 0.59
CA ALA A 56 17.57 -47.17 -0.48
C ALA A 56 16.38 -47.97 0.08
N GLY A 57 15.18 -47.39 0.04
CA GLY A 57 13.95 -48.04 0.49
C GLY A 57 12.81 -47.06 0.80
N PRO A 58 11.58 -47.55 1.03
CA PRO A 58 10.45 -46.70 1.39
C PRO A 58 10.72 -45.99 2.72
N THR A 59 10.41 -44.69 2.78
CA THR A 59 10.51 -43.91 4.01
C THR A 59 9.46 -44.42 5.01
N PRO A 60 9.83 -44.70 6.28
CA PRO A 60 8.87 -45.13 7.29
C PRO A 60 7.73 -44.11 7.44
N GLU A 61 6.50 -44.59 7.59
CA GLU A 61 5.37 -43.72 7.90
C GLU A 61 5.53 -43.15 9.31
N VAL A 62 6.03 -41.92 9.42
CA VAL A 62 6.30 -41.25 10.70
C VAL A 62 5.08 -40.50 11.24
N ALA A 63 4.03 -40.28 10.45
CA ALA A 63 2.79 -39.63 10.88
C ALA A 63 2.14 -40.33 12.08
N ARG A 64 2.21 -41.68 12.12
CA ARG A 64 1.72 -42.49 13.24
C ARG A 64 2.39 -42.17 14.58
N LEU A 65 3.59 -41.56 14.60
CA LEU A 65 4.27 -41.20 15.85
C LEU A 65 3.48 -40.16 16.66
N ALA A 66 2.61 -39.36 16.03
CA ALA A 66 1.77 -38.40 16.73
C ALA A 66 0.50 -39.03 17.36
N ASP A 67 0.18 -40.28 17.02
CA ASP A 67 -0.98 -40.98 17.58
C ASP A 67 -0.60 -41.66 18.92
N PRO A 68 -1.24 -41.31 20.05
CA PRO A 68 -0.98 -41.98 21.32
C PRO A 68 -1.32 -43.48 21.31
N ALA A 69 -2.19 -43.94 20.39
CA ALA A 69 -2.50 -45.35 20.21
C ALA A 69 -1.40 -46.12 19.43
N ASN A 70 -0.41 -45.43 18.85
CA ASN A 70 0.64 -46.08 18.07
C ASN A 70 1.54 -47.00 18.94
N THR A 71 1.76 -48.21 18.44
CA THR A 71 2.61 -49.23 19.07
C THR A 71 3.91 -49.46 18.29
N ALA A 72 3.99 -49.02 17.03
CA ALA A 72 5.15 -49.25 16.17
C ALA A 72 6.25 -48.21 16.39
N ALA A 73 7.50 -48.66 16.52
CA ALA A 73 8.65 -47.77 16.64
C ALA A 73 9.30 -47.47 15.29
N VAL A 74 9.91 -46.30 15.17
CA VAL A 74 10.76 -45.86 14.07
C VAL A 74 12.20 -45.85 14.58
N ALA A 75 13.09 -46.57 13.89
CA ALA A 75 14.52 -46.54 14.18
C ALA A 75 15.11 -45.25 13.58
N LEU A 76 15.86 -44.52 14.40
CA LEU A 76 16.62 -43.33 14.04
C LEU A 76 18.09 -43.64 14.27
N GLU A 77 18.93 -43.48 13.24
CA GLU A 77 20.37 -43.65 13.34
C GLU A 77 21.05 -42.34 13.76
N ALA A 78 22.32 -42.40 14.17
CA ALA A 78 23.08 -41.21 14.55
C ALA A 78 23.16 -40.20 13.38
N GLY A 79 22.57 -39.02 13.58
CA GLY A 79 22.45 -37.94 12.59
C GLY A 79 21.08 -37.86 11.91
N ASP A 80 20.18 -38.81 12.17
CA ASP A 80 18.78 -38.71 11.72
C ASP A 80 17.98 -37.72 12.58
N ALA A 81 16.90 -37.19 12.01
CA ALA A 81 15.98 -36.32 12.69
C ALA A 81 14.50 -36.60 12.36
N VAL A 82 13.63 -36.43 13.36
CA VAL A 82 12.18 -36.40 13.15
C VAL A 82 11.70 -34.96 13.20
N LEU A 83 11.17 -34.48 12.09
CA LEU A 83 10.65 -33.12 11.90
C LEU A 83 9.13 -33.10 12.11
N VAL A 84 8.64 -32.10 12.81
CA VAL A 84 7.23 -31.69 12.85
C VAL A 84 7.14 -30.29 12.24
N GLU A 85 6.32 -30.13 11.21
CA GLU A 85 6.09 -28.87 10.50
C GLU A 85 4.60 -28.51 10.52
N TRP A 86 4.27 -27.25 10.79
CA TRP A 86 2.89 -26.75 10.79
C TRP A 86 2.67 -25.71 9.69
N GLN A 87 1.40 -25.42 9.39
CA GLN A 87 1.01 -24.35 8.46
C GLN A 87 1.04 -22.95 9.10
N HIS A 88 1.13 -22.89 10.43
CA HIS A 88 1.19 -21.66 11.23
C HIS A 88 2.23 -21.84 12.32
N PRO A 89 2.90 -20.77 12.77
CA PRO A 89 3.86 -20.87 13.85
C PRO A 89 3.12 -21.20 15.15
N ARG A 90 3.60 -22.19 15.89
CA ARG A 90 2.99 -22.70 17.13
C ARG A 90 3.78 -22.23 18.35
N PRO A 91 3.14 -21.83 19.48
CA PRO A 91 3.83 -21.49 20.72
C PRO A 91 4.21 -22.75 21.51
N VAL A 92 5.23 -23.48 21.05
CA VAL A 92 5.62 -24.77 21.63
C VAL A 92 6.28 -24.60 22.99
N ARG A 93 5.77 -25.31 24.01
CA ARG A 93 6.25 -25.26 25.40
C ARG A 93 6.95 -26.54 25.83
N GLU A 94 6.39 -27.68 25.44
CA GLU A 94 6.78 -28.97 25.97
C GLU A 94 6.63 -30.06 24.91
N LEU A 95 7.48 -31.09 25.01
CA LEU A 95 7.43 -32.27 24.18
C LEU A 95 7.40 -33.51 25.07
N GLU A 96 6.63 -34.51 24.68
CA GLU A 96 6.64 -35.85 25.29
C GLU A 96 7.11 -36.86 24.24
N LEU A 97 8.14 -37.64 24.57
CA LEU A 97 8.79 -38.59 23.68
C LEU A 97 8.79 -39.97 24.30
N VAL A 98 8.20 -40.96 23.62
CA VAL A 98 8.21 -42.36 24.10
C VAL A 98 9.13 -43.18 23.22
N PHE A 99 10.05 -43.92 23.84
CA PHE A 99 11.00 -44.82 23.17
C PHE A 99 10.71 -46.27 23.51
N THR A 100 11.22 -47.22 22.71
CA THR A 100 11.13 -48.65 23.09
C THR A 100 12.05 -49.01 24.25
N ALA A 101 13.13 -48.25 24.42
CA ALA A 101 14.03 -48.29 25.57
C ALA A 101 14.53 -46.86 25.84
N PRO A 102 14.77 -46.47 27.12
CA PRO A 102 15.24 -45.14 27.46
C PRO A 102 16.53 -44.81 26.70
N PRO A 103 16.60 -43.66 25.99
CA PRO A 103 17.81 -43.29 25.28
C PRO A 103 18.90 -42.83 26.26
N PRO A 104 20.20 -42.97 25.92
CA PRO A 104 21.28 -42.45 26.74
C PRO A 104 21.14 -40.93 26.99
N ALA A 105 21.67 -40.45 28.12
CA ALA A 105 21.64 -39.02 28.43
C ALA A 105 22.37 -38.22 27.34
N GLY A 106 21.70 -37.20 26.79
CA GLY A 106 22.24 -36.40 25.68
C GLY A 106 22.16 -37.06 24.30
N ALA A 107 21.51 -38.23 24.16
CA ALA A 107 21.36 -38.90 22.87
C ALA A 107 20.40 -38.18 21.91
N VAL A 108 19.46 -37.39 22.47
CA VAL A 108 18.40 -36.69 21.75
C VAL A 108 18.44 -35.21 22.09
N GLN A 109 18.20 -34.39 21.08
CA GLN A 109 18.18 -32.94 21.18
C GLN A 109 16.97 -32.38 20.43
N VAL A 110 16.42 -31.28 20.97
CA VAL A 110 15.31 -30.55 20.35
C VAL A 110 15.86 -29.31 19.68
N GLU A 111 15.56 -29.13 18.40
CA GLU A 111 15.86 -27.91 17.66
C GLU A 111 14.56 -27.29 17.14
N TRP A 112 14.51 -25.96 17.10
CA TRP A 112 13.38 -25.20 16.57
C TRP A 112 13.84 -24.29 15.43
N TRP A 113 12.91 -24.00 14.52
CA TRP A 113 13.14 -23.14 13.38
C TRP A 113 12.95 -21.68 13.76
N ARG A 114 14.04 -20.93 13.84
CA ARG A 114 14.06 -19.53 14.28
C ARG A 114 14.12 -18.57 13.09
N GLY A 115 13.14 -17.67 12.99
CA GLY A 115 13.16 -16.52 12.09
C GLY A 115 13.42 -15.21 12.85
N HIS A 116 12.40 -14.37 12.91
CA HIS A 116 12.34 -13.06 13.56
C HIS A 116 11.79 -13.07 14.97
N TRP A 117 10.92 -14.01 15.34
CA TRP A 117 10.41 -14.09 16.72
C TRP A 117 11.56 -14.26 17.73
N PRO A 118 11.56 -13.52 18.86
CA PRO A 118 10.48 -12.68 19.41
C PRO A 118 10.43 -11.21 18.96
N ASP A 119 11.46 -10.71 18.28
CA ASP A 119 11.59 -9.28 17.98
C ASP A 119 10.93 -8.88 16.65
N VAL A 120 9.62 -9.10 16.56
CA VAL A 120 8.84 -8.95 15.31
C VAL A 120 8.38 -7.52 15.00
N GLY A 121 8.55 -6.56 15.90
CA GLY A 121 8.04 -5.19 15.70
C GLY A 121 6.52 -5.08 15.81
N GLN A 122 5.95 -3.99 15.27
CA GLN A 122 4.52 -3.65 15.32
C GLN A 122 4.07 -2.96 14.03
N GLY A 123 2.75 -2.82 13.83
CA GLY A 123 2.15 -2.13 12.68
C GLY A 123 2.29 -2.91 11.37
N GLY A 124 2.26 -2.21 10.23
CA GLY A 124 2.33 -2.81 8.90
C GLY A 124 3.63 -3.55 8.61
N TRP A 125 4.76 -2.99 9.04
CA TRP A 125 6.11 -3.56 8.89
C TRP A 125 6.47 -4.58 9.97
N ARG A 126 5.49 -5.06 10.75
CA ARG A 126 5.69 -6.21 11.62
C ARG A 126 6.26 -7.36 10.78
N LYS A 127 7.33 -7.99 11.25
CA LYS A 127 7.95 -9.14 10.60
C LYS A 127 7.17 -10.41 10.93
N LEU A 128 6.89 -11.24 9.92
CA LEU A 128 6.35 -12.57 10.13
C LEU A 128 7.45 -13.60 9.93
N ASP A 129 7.43 -14.66 10.74
CA ASP A 129 8.25 -15.83 10.45
C ASP A 129 7.67 -16.56 9.23
N ASP A 130 8.53 -17.27 8.51
CA ASP A 130 8.13 -18.15 7.42
C ASP A 130 8.87 -19.50 7.49
N PRO A 131 8.37 -20.56 6.82
CA PRO A 131 8.96 -21.89 6.91
C PRO A 131 10.22 -22.06 6.02
N PHE A 132 10.72 -21.02 5.37
CA PHE A 132 11.81 -21.08 4.40
C PHE A 132 13.06 -20.30 4.84
N ASN A 133 12.88 -19.14 5.48
CA ASN A 133 13.94 -18.17 5.82
C ASN A 133 14.30 -18.15 7.31
N GLY A 134 14.53 -19.32 7.90
CA GLY A 134 14.92 -19.45 9.30
C GLY A 134 16.23 -20.20 9.49
N ARG A 135 16.59 -20.42 10.76
CA ARG A 135 17.77 -21.16 11.17
C ARG A 135 17.41 -22.17 12.25
N TRP A 136 17.87 -23.40 12.11
CA TRP A 136 17.79 -24.40 13.17
C TRP A 136 18.55 -23.92 14.40
N THR A 137 17.85 -23.83 15.53
CA THR A 137 18.38 -23.37 16.82
C THR A 137 18.14 -24.46 17.86
N ILE A 138 19.18 -24.83 18.58
CA ILE A 138 19.09 -25.77 19.71
C ILE A 138 18.23 -25.15 20.81
N GLY A 139 17.13 -25.81 21.17
CA GLY A 139 16.30 -25.40 22.30
C GLY A 139 17.00 -25.63 23.63
N GLN A 140 17.02 -24.62 24.51
CA GLN A 140 17.46 -24.80 25.89
C GLN A 140 16.28 -25.27 26.74
N GLY A 141 16.49 -26.30 27.55
CA GLY A 141 15.44 -26.91 28.36
C GLY A 141 15.98 -28.08 29.18
N ALA A 142 15.08 -28.73 29.91
CA ALA A 142 15.41 -29.91 30.70
C ALA A 142 14.62 -31.11 30.21
N PHE A 143 15.32 -32.22 29.94
CA PHE A 143 14.70 -33.53 29.79
C PHE A 143 14.44 -34.13 31.17
N GLN A 144 13.22 -34.60 31.41
CA GLN A 144 12.82 -35.28 32.64
C GLN A 144 12.18 -36.63 32.29
N PRO A 145 12.40 -37.69 33.08
CA PRO A 145 11.66 -38.94 32.92
C PRO A 145 10.15 -38.69 33.01
N HIS A 146 9.39 -39.18 32.03
CA HIS A 146 7.93 -39.05 31.99
C HIS A 146 7.31 -40.37 31.54
N GLY A 147 6.73 -41.13 32.48
CA GLY A 147 6.21 -42.48 32.20
C GLY A 147 7.29 -43.38 31.59
N PRO A 148 7.01 -44.08 30.46
CA PRO A 148 8.00 -44.88 29.72
C PRO A 148 8.92 -44.05 28.79
N GLY A 149 8.89 -42.72 28.88
CA GLY A 149 9.54 -41.80 27.96
C GLY A 149 10.29 -40.64 28.63
N LEU A 150 10.55 -39.58 27.84
CA LEU A 150 11.16 -38.33 28.27
C LEU A 150 10.24 -37.16 27.94
N ALA A 151 10.08 -36.22 28.88
CA ALA A 151 9.47 -34.92 28.62
C ALA A 151 10.56 -33.85 28.51
N PHE A 152 10.51 -33.02 27.47
CA PHE A 152 11.36 -31.84 27.32
C PHE A 152 10.53 -30.59 27.50
N ARG A 153 10.90 -29.75 28.47
CA ARG A 153 10.28 -28.43 28.64
C ARG A 153 11.29 -27.33 28.30
N PHE A 154 10.89 -26.39 27.45
CA PHE A 154 11.69 -25.22 27.13
C PHE A 154 11.96 -24.38 28.39
N ALA A 155 13.21 -24.03 28.61
CA ALA A 155 13.59 -23.00 29.58
C ALA A 155 13.16 -21.62 29.05
N PRO A 156 13.07 -20.58 29.92
CA PRO A 156 12.88 -19.21 29.47
C PRO A 156 13.92 -18.83 28.40
N LEU A 157 13.46 -18.26 27.27
CA LEU A 157 14.33 -17.88 26.15
C LEU A 157 15.44 -16.94 26.61
N THR A 158 16.68 -17.19 26.18
CA THR A 158 17.83 -16.35 26.52
C THR A 158 18.61 -15.96 25.27
N VAL A 159 19.42 -14.91 25.39
CA VAL A 159 20.38 -14.50 24.34
C VAL A 159 21.44 -15.57 24.05
N GLY A 160 21.68 -16.51 24.98
CA GLY A 160 22.56 -17.66 24.76
C GLY A 160 21.95 -18.70 23.83
N GLU A 161 20.64 -18.88 23.87
CA GLU A 161 19.92 -19.75 22.93
C GLU A 161 19.77 -19.09 21.55
N ALA A 162 19.37 -17.81 21.52
CA ALA A 162 19.18 -17.06 20.30
C ALA A 162 19.97 -15.74 20.35
N PRO A 163 21.23 -15.74 19.88
CA PRO A 163 22.05 -14.52 19.86
C PRO A 163 21.41 -13.42 19.01
N GLY A 164 21.40 -12.19 19.55
CA GLY A 164 20.91 -10.99 18.85
C GLY A 164 19.47 -10.59 19.18
N ILE A 165 18.71 -11.43 19.91
CA ILE A 165 17.37 -11.06 20.38
C ILE A 165 17.43 -10.00 21.48
N ARG A 166 16.37 -9.21 21.60
CA ARG A 166 16.16 -8.21 22.66
C ARG A 166 15.12 -8.69 23.67
N GLN A 167 14.08 -9.36 23.22
CA GLN A 167 13.06 -9.94 24.10
C GLN A 167 13.48 -11.33 24.60
N THR A 168 13.55 -11.52 25.91
CA THR A 168 13.91 -12.79 26.58
C THR A 168 12.83 -13.23 27.57
N GLY A 169 12.97 -14.43 28.14
CA GLY A 169 12.12 -14.91 29.24
C GLY A 169 10.90 -15.71 28.79
N ALA A 170 10.61 -15.77 27.48
CA ALA A 170 9.50 -16.54 26.96
C ALA A 170 9.67 -18.05 27.29
N PRO A 171 8.72 -18.68 28.00
CA PRO A 171 8.79 -20.11 28.36
C PRO A 171 8.31 -21.04 27.24
N PHE A 172 8.28 -20.56 26.01
CA PHE A 172 7.84 -21.27 24.80
C PHE A 172 8.66 -20.78 23.61
N ARG A 173 8.57 -21.45 22.45
CA ARG A 173 9.13 -20.99 21.17
C ARG A 173 8.02 -20.91 20.14
N GLN A 174 7.85 -19.73 19.54
CA GLN A 174 6.95 -19.54 18.41
C GLN A 174 7.66 -20.07 17.15
N THR A 175 7.17 -21.15 16.55
CA THR A 175 7.90 -21.79 15.43
C THR A 175 6.99 -22.54 14.44
N TYR A 176 7.33 -22.48 13.15
CA TYR A 176 6.73 -23.32 12.11
C TYR A 176 7.21 -24.76 12.15
N LYS A 177 8.43 -25.00 12.67
CA LYS A 177 9.05 -26.32 12.63
C LYS A 177 9.80 -26.64 13.90
N LEU A 178 9.77 -27.91 14.25
CA LEU A 178 10.53 -28.47 15.34
C LEU A 178 11.14 -29.78 14.86
N ARG A 179 12.40 -30.04 15.18
CA ARG A 179 13.00 -31.36 14.91
C ARG A 179 13.69 -31.94 16.12
N LEU A 180 13.60 -33.26 16.19
CA LEU A 180 14.25 -34.12 17.18
C LEU A 180 15.46 -34.75 16.51
N THR A 181 16.66 -34.26 16.81
CA THR A 181 17.90 -34.83 16.28
C THR A 181 18.47 -35.85 17.27
N CYS A 182 19.06 -36.91 16.75
CA CYS A 182 19.74 -37.90 17.59
C CYS A 182 21.20 -38.05 17.19
N ASN A 183 22.11 -38.15 18.17
CA ASN A 183 23.55 -38.37 17.94
C ASN A 183 23.95 -39.84 18.16
N GLN A 184 22.99 -40.69 18.56
CA GLN A 184 23.11 -42.12 18.77
C GLN A 184 21.83 -42.80 18.29
N ALA A 185 21.92 -44.10 17.99
CA ALA A 185 20.77 -44.86 17.51
C ALA A 185 19.68 -44.96 18.60
N VAL A 186 18.45 -44.56 18.25
CA VAL A 186 17.27 -44.62 19.14
C VAL A 186 16.07 -45.20 18.42
N ARG A 187 15.11 -45.74 19.18
CA ARG A 187 13.85 -46.28 18.65
C ARG A 187 12.67 -45.51 19.22
N LEU A 188 12.17 -44.56 18.44
CA LEU A 188 11.11 -43.63 18.82
C LEU A 188 9.74 -44.22 18.49
N ARG A 189 8.82 -44.23 19.47
CA ARG A 189 7.46 -44.78 19.34
C ARG A 189 6.38 -43.69 19.33
N HIS A 190 6.57 -42.61 20.09
CA HIS A 190 5.58 -41.54 20.18
C HIS A 190 6.25 -40.17 20.30
N VAL A 191 5.62 -39.17 19.68
CA VAL A 191 5.95 -37.76 19.79
C VAL A 191 4.66 -36.99 20.08
N ALA A 192 4.63 -36.29 21.22
CA ALA A 192 3.66 -35.26 21.47
C ALA A 192 4.31 -33.90 21.64
N VAL A 193 3.67 -32.87 21.11
CA VAL A 193 4.11 -31.48 21.19
C VAL A 193 2.98 -30.68 21.81
N HIS A 194 3.27 -29.88 22.82
CA HIS A 194 2.27 -29.20 23.64
C HIS A 194 2.52 -27.69 23.73
N SER A 195 1.41 -26.94 23.72
CA SER A 195 1.32 -25.52 24.10
C SER A 195 0.42 -25.40 25.34
N ASP A 196 -0.21 -24.24 25.55
CA ASP A 196 -1.26 -24.07 26.57
C ASP A 196 -2.61 -24.65 26.14
N ALA A 197 -2.72 -25.19 24.92
CA ALA A 197 -3.95 -25.77 24.42
C ALA A 197 -4.28 -27.10 25.10
N VAL A 198 -5.53 -27.27 25.53
CA VAL A 198 -6.07 -28.50 26.14
C VAL A 198 -7.20 -29.08 25.31
N LEU A 199 -7.40 -30.40 25.33
CA LEU A 199 -8.51 -31.03 24.61
C LEU A 199 -9.80 -30.89 25.41
N ARG A 200 -10.85 -30.42 24.72
CA ARG A 200 -12.22 -30.33 25.23
C ARG A 200 -13.21 -30.92 24.25
N ARG A 201 -14.44 -31.14 24.72
CA ARG A 201 -15.56 -31.57 23.89
C ARG A 201 -16.67 -30.54 23.90
N ALA A 202 -17.31 -30.35 22.75
CA ALA A 202 -18.44 -29.45 22.57
C ALA A 202 -19.48 -30.08 21.66
N ARG A 203 -20.73 -29.59 21.78
CA ARG A 203 -21.84 -29.95 20.90
C ARG A 203 -22.34 -28.67 20.24
N LEU A 204 -22.12 -28.54 18.94
CA LEU A 204 -22.52 -27.36 18.17
C LEU A 204 -23.76 -27.69 17.36
N ARG A 205 -24.83 -26.88 17.49
CA ARG A 205 -26.00 -26.97 16.62
C ARG A 205 -25.77 -26.08 15.41
N PHE A 206 -25.95 -26.63 14.21
CA PHE A 206 -26.01 -25.89 12.96
C PHE A 206 -27.44 -25.93 12.42
N GLU A 207 -27.98 -24.78 12.02
CA GLU A 207 -29.23 -24.63 11.27
C GLU A 207 -28.93 -23.86 9.97
N TRP A 208 -29.38 -24.35 8.82
CA TRP A 208 -29.07 -23.76 7.50
C TRP A 208 -30.31 -23.60 6.63
N ASP A 209 -30.16 -22.94 5.47
CA ASP A 209 -31.28 -22.52 4.61
C ASP A 209 -32.35 -21.75 5.39
N LEU A 210 -31.88 -20.93 6.33
CA LEU A 210 -32.64 -19.95 7.09
C LEU A 210 -32.94 -18.73 6.18
N PRO A 211 -33.91 -17.87 6.55
CA PRO A 211 -34.33 -16.75 5.70
C PRO A 211 -33.13 -15.90 5.23
N GLN A 212 -33.21 -15.36 4.00
CA GLN A 212 -32.16 -14.60 3.27
C GLN A 212 -31.17 -15.41 2.40
N ALA A 213 -31.09 -16.75 2.54
CA ALA A 213 -30.26 -17.58 1.67
C ALA A 213 -31.06 -18.37 0.62
N LEU A 214 -30.52 -18.48 -0.61
CA LEU A 214 -31.03 -19.42 -1.62
C LEU A 214 -30.83 -20.86 -1.13
N PRO A 215 -31.86 -21.74 -1.12
CA PRO A 215 -31.71 -23.12 -0.68
C PRO A 215 -30.67 -23.87 -1.51
N ALA A 216 -29.70 -24.53 -0.86
CA ALA A 216 -28.71 -25.33 -1.59
C ALA A 216 -29.18 -26.79 -1.78
N ARG A 217 -28.91 -27.37 -2.96
CA ARG A 217 -29.32 -28.73 -3.33
C ARG A 217 -28.48 -29.85 -2.69
N VAL A 218 -27.40 -29.50 -1.99
CA VAL A 218 -26.44 -30.43 -1.40
C VAL A 218 -26.46 -30.30 0.12
N ALA A 219 -26.55 -31.44 0.81
CA ALA A 219 -26.45 -31.51 2.27
C ALA A 219 -25.03 -31.15 2.73
N PRO A 220 -24.87 -30.43 3.85
CA PRO A 220 -23.55 -30.05 4.34
C PRO A 220 -22.75 -31.26 4.85
N ARG A 221 -21.42 -31.11 4.85
CA ARG A 221 -20.49 -32.00 5.56
C ARG A 221 -19.73 -31.20 6.62
N PHE A 222 -19.26 -31.89 7.65
CA PHE A 222 -18.56 -31.27 8.77
C PHE A 222 -17.16 -31.87 8.91
N GLU A 223 -16.17 -30.99 9.04
CA GLU A 223 -14.77 -31.34 9.29
C GLU A 223 -14.28 -30.55 10.51
N ALA A 224 -13.15 -30.95 11.11
CA ALA A 224 -12.52 -30.21 12.19
C ALA A 224 -11.02 -30.03 11.92
N ARG A 225 -10.47 -28.88 12.34
CA ARG A 225 -9.01 -28.65 12.43
C ARG A 225 -8.63 -28.31 13.86
N ASN A 226 -7.40 -28.68 14.25
CA ASN A 226 -6.97 -28.74 15.66
C ASN A 226 -8.02 -29.46 16.53
N GLY A 227 -8.59 -30.54 16.01
CA GLY A 227 -9.72 -31.25 16.60
C GLY A 227 -10.21 -32.39 15.70
N ALA A 228 -11.27 -33.08 16.12
CA ALA A 228 -11.90 -34.17 15.40
C ALA A 228 -13.42 -34.17 15.62
N VAL A 229 -14.18 -34.31 14.52
CA VAL A 229 -15.63 -34.56 14.58
C VAL A 229 -15.84 -35.98 15.10
N GLN A 230 -16.53 -36.11 16.23
CA GLN A 230 -16.83 -37.38 16.88
C GLN A 230 -18.12 -37.99 16.34
N SER A 231 -19.16 -37.16 16.17
CA SER A 231 -20.45 -37.58 15.63
C SER A 231 -21.21 -36.41 15.01
N VAL A 232 -22.10 -36.71 14.06
CA VAL A 232 -23.04 -35.73 13.47
C VAL A 232 -24.44 -36.31 13.61
N ILE A 233 -25.28 -35.64 14.41
CA ILE A 233 -26.63 -36.08 14.74
C ILE A 233 -27.61 -35.19 13.97
N THR A 234 -28.35 -35.76 13.02
CA THR A 234 -29.40 -35.04 12.27
C THR A 234 -30.49 -34.54 13.23
N ALA A 235 -30.77 -33.25 13.19
CA ALA A 235 -31.77 -32.57 14.04
C ALA A 235 -32.93 -31.98 13.22
N GLY A 236 -33.17 -32.53 12.03
CA GLY A 236 -34.16 -32.07 11.06
C GLY A 236 -33.59 -32.03 9.63
N PRO A 237 -34.40 -31.67 8.61
CA PRO A 237 -33.92 -31.58 7.23
C PRO A 237 -32.89 -30.47 6.99
N LYS A 238 -32.83 -29.50 7.90
CA LYS A 238 -32.02 -28.28 7.81
C LYS A 238 -31.18 -28.02 9.07
N ALA A 239 -30.97 -29.05 9.89
CA ALA A 239 -30.24 -28.90 11.14
C ALA A 239 -29.46 -30.16 11.52
N ALA A 240 -28.33 -29.97 12.19
CA ALA A 240 -27.52 -31.05 12.76
C ALA A 240 -26.83 -30.59 14.05
N ILE A 241 -26.60 -31.54 14.96
CA ILE A 241 -25.73 -31.36 16.12
C ILE A 241 -24.41 -32.06 15.83
N VAL A 242 -23.32 -31.30 15.85
CA VAL A 242 -21.96 -31.77 15.61
C VAL A 242 -21.26 -31.90 16.95
N GLU A 243 -20.88 -33.12 17.31
CA GLU A 243 -20.07 -33.38 18.50
C GLU A 243 -18.61 -33.35 18.09
N VAL A 244 -17.83 -32.46 18.71
CA VAL A 244 -16.44 -32.20 18.34
C VAL A 244 -15.55 -32.27 19.56
N GLU A 245 -14.40 -32.94 19.41
CA GLU A 245 -13.25 -32.80 20.29
C GLU A 245 -12.32 -31.75 19.69
N TYR A 246 -11.89 -30.76 20.45
CA TYR A 246 -11.16 -29.61 19.93
C TYR A 246 -10.09 -29.14 20.91
N ALA A 247 -9.02 -28.55 20.37
CA ALA A 247 -8.01 -27.86 21.15
C ALA A 247 -8.53 -26.49 21.60
N ASP A 248 -8.68 -26.32 22.90
CA ASP A 248 -9.06 -25.06 23.56
C ASP A 248 -7.80 -24.36 24.05
N ALA A 249 -7.49 -23.21 23.46
CA ALA A 249 -6.33 -22.40 23.83
C ALA A 249 -6.78 -21.14 24.58
N PRO A 250 -6.14 -20.78 25.71
CA PRO A 250 -6.56 -19.62 26.50
C PRO A 250 -6.33 -18.28 25.77
N ASP A 251 -5.28 -18.21 24.93
CA ASP A 251 -5.07 -17.08 24.04
C ASP A 251 -5.97 -17.19 22.81
N ARG A 252 -6.85 -16.22 22.64
CA ARG A 252 -7.82 -16.17 21.54
C ARG A 252 -7.17 -15.89 20.19
N LEU A 253 -5.94 -15.41 20.19
CA LEU A 253 -5.13 -15.21 18.98
C LEU A 253 -4.28 -16.44 18.64
N SER A 254 -4.31 -17.49 19.47
CA SER A 254 -3.52 -18.68 19.23
C SER A 254 -4.00 -19.42 17.98
N PRO A 255 -3.07 -19.85 17.09
CA PRO A 255 -3.41 -20.71 15.96
C PRO A 255 -3.81 -22.13 16.41
N ASP A 256 -3.65 -22.47 17.70
CA ASP A 256 -3.97 -23.79 18.28
C ASP A 256 -5.46 -24.00 18.52
N ARG A 257 -6.27 -22.94 18.43
CA ARG A 257 -7.71 -23.03 18.62
C ARG A 257 -8.35 -23.99 17.63
N GLY A 258 -9.24 -24.83 18.13
CA GLY A 258 -10.01 -25.79 17.35
C GLY A 258 -11.18 -25.14 16.61
N LEU A 259 -11.40 -25.57 15.37
CA LEU A 259 -12.45 -25.05 14.50
C LEU A 259 -13.24 -26.19 13.87
N VAL A 260 -14.52 -25.92 13.58
CA VAL A 260 -15.39 -26.79 12.77
C VAL A 260 -15.62 -26.12 11.43
N ILE A 261 -15.41 -26.88 10.35
CA ILE A 261 -15.65 -26.44 8.99
C ILE A 261 -17.01 -26.96 8.54
N PHE A 262 -17.87 -26.05 8.08
CA PHE A 262 -19.11 -26.34 7.39
C PHE A 262 -18.84 -26.37 5.88
N ARG A 263 -18.92 -27.55 5.27
CA ARG A 263 -18.68 -27.75 3.83
C ARG A 263 -19.98 -27.77 3.05
N ARG A 264 -20.14 -26.83 2.11
CA ARG A 264 -21.32 -26.77 1.23
C ARG A 264 -21.04 -26.18 -0.16
N GLY A 265 -19.92 -26.55 -0.75
CA GLY A 265 -19.45 -26.04 -2.06
C GLY A 265 -18.52 -24.82 -1.91
N PRO A 266 -17.90 -24.37 -3.01
CA PRO A 266 -16.79 -23.41 -2.96
C PRO A 266 -17.19 -22.04 -2.40
N GLU A 267 -18.41 -21.58 -2.66
CA GLU A 267 -18.88 -20.24 -2.25
C GLU A 267 -19.75 -20.24 -0.98
N ARG A 268 -19.95 -21.39 -0.35
CA ARG A 268 -20.85 -21.52 0.83
C ARG A 268 -20.22 -22.31 1.98
N SER A 269 -18.94 -22.63 1.85
CA SER A 269 -18.18 -23.26 2.93
C SER A 269 -17.55 -22.18 3.79
N PHE A 270 -17.51 -22.41 5.09
CA PHE A 270 -16.89 -21.52 6.07
C PHE A 270 -16.50 -22.33 7.31
N SER A 271 -15.76 -21.72 8.22
CA SER A 271 -15.47 -22.35 9.51
C SER A 271 -15.78 -21.43 10.68
N VAL A 272 -15.95 -22.03 11.86
CA VAL A 272 -16.14 -21.31 13.12
C VAL A 272 -15.12 -21.85 14.13
N PHE A 273 -14.52 -20.97 14.91
CA PHE A 273 -13.84 -21.39 16.12
C PHE A 273 -14.87 -21.90 17.13
N VAL A 274 -14.60 -23.06 17.75
CA VAL A 274 -15.55 -23.72 18.66
C VAL A 274 -15.81 -22.84 19.88
N ASP A 275 -14.76 -22.28 20.46
CA ASP A 275 -14.83 -21.42 21.64
C ASP A 275 -15.57 -20.09 21.37
N ASP A 276 -15.53 -19.55 20.15
CA ASP A 276 -16.34 -18.38 19.80
C ASP A 276 -17.83 -18.67 19.83
N VAL A 277 -18.26 -19.84 19.33
CA VAL A 277 -19.67 -20.27 19.40
C VAL A 277 -20.10 -20.45 20.85
N LEU A 278 -19.29 -21.13 21.67
CA LEU A 278 -19.60 -21.39 23.08
C LEU A 278 -19.69 -20.10 23.90
N ARG A 279 -18.79 -19.14 23.63
CA ARG A 279 -18.74 -17.85 24.32
C ARG A 279 -19.94 -16.97 23.96
N ALA A 280 -20.21 -16.79 22.66
CA ALA A 280 -21.33 -15.98 22.19
C ALA A 280 -22.69 -16.66 22.42
N GLY A 281 -22.72 -17.97 22.60
CA GLY A 281 -23.94 -18.80 22.69
C GLY A 281 -24.58 -19.09 21.33
N GLY A 282 -24.53 -18.15 20.39
CA GLY A 282 -24.99 -18.32 19.02
C GLY A 282 -24.38 -17.29 18.07
N LEU A 283 -24.02 -17.73 16.85
CA LEU A 283 -23.45 -16.93 15.77
C LEU A 283 -24.37 -17.03 14.55
N TRP A 284 -24.67 -15.89 13.93
CA TRP A 284 -25.49 -15.83 12.71
C TRP A 284 -24.62 -15.46 11.50
N VAL A 285 -24.33 -16.45 10.65
CA VAL A 285 -23.64 -16.26 9.37
C VAL A 285 -24.65 -15.81 8.32
N ARG A 286 -24.96 -14.50 8.35
CA ARG A 286 -26.12 -13.89 7.69
C ARG A 286 -26.19 -14.21 6.21
N ASP A 287 -25.12 -13.94 5.48
CA ASP A 287 -25.10 -13.99 4.02
C ASP A 287 -25.18 -15.44 3.47
N LEU A 288 -24.89 -16.45 4.31
CA LEU A 288 -25.06 -17.86 3.98
C LEU A 288 -26.34 -18.49 4.57
N GLY A 289 -27.08 -17.75 5.40
CA GLY A 289 -28.28 -18.23 6.06
C GLY A 289 -28.01 -19.39 7.00
N VAL A 290 -26.91 -19.33 7.77
CA VAL A 290 -26.51 -20.40 8.71
C VAL A 290 -26.37 -19.86 10.13
N PHE A 291 -27.08 -20.48 11.07
CA PHE A 291 -26.98 -20.20 12.49
C PHE A 291 -26.22 -21.33 13.19
N VAL A 292 -25.24 -20.97 14.01
CA VAL A 292 -24.42 -21.93 14.77
C VAL A 292 -24.52 -21.59 16.25
N SER A 293 -24.92 -22.54 17.09
CA SER A 293 -25.11 -22.31 18.52
C SER A 293 -24.55 -23.41 19.41
N ASP A 294 -24.34 -23.08 20.68
CA ASP A 294 -24.05 -24.05 21.72
C ASP A 294 -25.31 -24.91 21.96
N ALA A 295 -25.24 -26.19 21.58
CA ALA A 295 -26.38 -27.08 21.67
C ALA A 295 -26.84 -27.28 23.13
N SER A 296 -25.95 -27.10 24.12
CA SER A 296 -26.29 -27.21 25.55
C SER A 296 -27.23 -26.11 26.03
N ARG A 297 -27.22 -24.95 25.37
CA ARG A 297 -28.11 -23.81 25.70
C ARG A 297 -29.49 -23.94 25.06
N SER A 298 -29.72 -24.97 24.24
CA SER A 298 -30.98 -25.18 23.52
C SER A 298 -31.43 -24.00 22.65
N LEU A 299 -30.48 -23.16 22.21
CA LEU A 299 -30.76 -22.04 21.32
C LEU A 299 -30.95 -22.54 19.89
N THR A 300 -32.05 -22.14 19.26
CA THR A 300 -32.28 -22.23 17.82
C THR A 300 -32.36 -20.83 17.23
N PHE A 301 -32.25 -20.69 15.90
CA PHE A 301 -32.38 -19.38 15.27
C PHE A 301 -33.70 -18.68 15.64
N ALA A 302 -34.79 -19.46 15.77
CA ALA A 302 -36.10 -18.95 16.15
C ALA A 302 -36.22 -18.50 17.62
N THR A 303 -35.39 -19.06 18.52
CA THR A 303 -35.41 -18.73 19.96
C THR A 303 -34.22 -17.85 20.38
N TRP A 304 -33.30 -17.57 19.47
CA TRP A 304 -32.14 -16.73 19.73
C TRP A 304 -32.56 -15.25 19.83
N PRO A 305 -32.18 -14.53 20.91
CA PRO A 305 -32.58 -13.13 21.10
C PRO A 305 -31.91 -12.15 20.12
N GLY A 306 -31.07 -12.65 19.20
CA GLY A 306 -30.28 -11.84 18.28
C GLY A 306 -28.92 -11.41 18.86
N PRO A 307 -28.16 -10.60 18.11
CA PRO A 307 -26.89 -10.06 18.58
C PRO A 307 -27.05 -9.21 19.84
N GLY A 308 -26.06 -9.29 20.74
CA GLY A 308 -26.01 -8.59 22.03
C GLY A 308 -26.06 -7.06 21.94
N GLY A 309 -25.98 -6.39 23.10
CA GLY A 309 -26.27 -4.96 23.27
C GLY A 309 -25.47 -4.00 22.38
N ASP A 310 -24.16 -4.24 22.21
CA ASP A 310 -23.24 -3.33 21.50
C ASP A 310 -23.35 -3.42 19.97
N ALA A 311 -24.19 -4.32 19.45
CA ALA A 311 -24.40 -4.51 18.02
C ALA A 311 -25.15 -3.33 17.38
N TRP A 312 -24.65 -2.85 16.25
CA TRP A 312 -25.23 -1.74 15.49
C TRP A 312 -26.55 -2.16 14.83
N ARG A 313 -27.64 -1.47 15.14
CA ARG A 313 -28.98 -1.81 14.65
C ARG A 313 -29.27 -1.29 13.24
N GLN A 314 -28.42 -0.41 12.72
CA GLN A 314 -28.58 0.24 11.42
C GLN A 314 -28.05 -0.61 10.23
N GLY A 315 -27.35 -1.71 10.52
CA GLY A 315 -26.68 -2.57 9.54
C GLY A 315 -25.18 -2.32 9.46
N THR A 316 -24.52 -2.92 8.46
CA THR A 316 -23.08 -2.78 8.23
C THR A 316 -22.71 -1.34 7.86
N VAL A 317 -21.44 -0.97 8.01
CA VAL A 317 -20.93 0.36 7.62
C VAL A 317 -21.24 0.65 6.15
N ALA A 318 -21.00 -0.32 5.26
CA ALA A 318 -21.25 -0.17 3.84
C ALA A 318 -22.75 0.09 3.52
N GLU A 319 -23.66 -0.60 4.20
CA GLU A 319 -25.12 -0.39 4.08
C GLU A 319 -25.56 0.98 4.60
N GLN A 320 -24.97 1.44 5.71
CA GLN A 320 -25.27 2.75 6.28
C GLN A 320 -24.81 3.88 5.36
N VAL A 321 -23.59 3.81 4.81
CA VAL A 321 -23.08 4.81 3.85
C VAL A 321 -24.00 4.96 2.65
N ALA A 322 -24.54 3.85 2.12
CA ALA A 322 -25.46 3.87 0.98
C ALA A 322 -26.77 4.64 1.22
N ARG A 323 -27.18 4.81 2.49
CA ARG A 323 -28.41 5.52 2.90
C ARG A 323 -28.15 6.98 3.30
N LEU A 324 -26.89 7.35 3.49
CA LEU A 324 -26.51 8.71 3.88
C LEU A 324 -26.37 9.62 2.64
N PRO A 325 -26.46 10.96 2.82
CA PRO A 325 -26.13 11.90 1.76
C PRO A 325 -24.72 11.67 1.21
N GLU A 326 -24.53 11.93 -0.09
CA GLU A 326 -23.21 11.80 -0.73
C GLU A 326 -22.15 12.61 0.02
N GLN A 327 -20.99 12.00 0.22
CA GLN A 327 -19.85 12.71 0.81
C GLN A 327 -19.39 13.82 -0.15
N THR A 328 -18.89 14.91 0.43
CA THR A 328 -18.24 16.00 -0.32
C THR A 328 -16.83 16.20 0.21
N PHE A 329 -15.95 16.75 -0.62
CA PHE A 329 -14.59 17.10 -0.19
C PHE A 329 -14.61 18.08 0.99
N ALA A 330 -15.48 19.10 0.96
CA ALA A 330 -15.60 20.10 2.02
C ALA A 330 -15.97 19.47 3.38
N ARG A 331 -16.91 18.52 3.39
CA ARG A 331 -17.28 17.80 4.62
C ARG A 331 -16.15 16.90 5.11
N ALA A 332 -15.45 16.21 4.21
CA ALA A 332 -14.34 15.34 4.58
C ALA A 332 -13.17 16.15 5.19
N VAL A 333 -12.78 17.27 4.57
CA VAL A 333 -11.73 18.16 5.10
C VAL A 333 -12.11 18.75 6.46
N ALA A 334 -13.36 19.19 6.63
CA ALA A 334 -13.82 19.74 7.90
C ALA A 334 -13.83 18.71 9.06
N ALA A 335 -13.91 17.42 8.74
CA ALA A 335 -13.95 16.34 9.73
C ALA A 335 -12.57 15.79 10.12
N LEU A 336 -11.51 16.18 9.39
CA LEU A 336 -10.15 15.68 9.59
C LEU A 336 -9.23 16.79 10.15
N PRO A 337 -8.25 16.45 11.00
CA PRO A 337 -7.29 17.43 11.47
C PRO A 337 -6.43 17.97 10.30
N ALA A 338 -6.07 19.25 10.38
CA ALA A 338 -5.20 19.88 9.39
C ALA A 338 -3.77 19.30 9.47
N LYS A 339 -3.18 19.04 8.30
CA LYS A 339 -1.80 18.57 8.20
C LYS A 339 -0.82 19.74 8.32
N SER A 340 0.33 19.48 8.92
CA SER A 340 1.47 20.41 8.82
C SER A 340 1.94 20.51 7.36
N PRO A 341 2.25 21.70 6.84
CA PRO A 341 2.76 21.83 5.48
C PRO A 341 4.04 21.00 5.27
N ALA A 342 4.16 20.35 4.12
CA ALA A 342 5.34 19.58 3.73
C ALA A 342 6.22 20.38 2.75
N PRO A 343 7.49 20.05 2.51
CA PRO A 343 8.26 20.69 1.43
C PRO A 343 7.58 20.65 0.04
N CYS A 344 8.00 21.52 -0.87
CA CYS A 344 7.59 21.52 -2.28
C CYS A 344 8.84 21.31 -3.13
N LEU A 345 8.78 20.51 -4.19
CA LEU A 345 9.95 20.26 -5.03
C LEU A 345 9.79 20.98 -6.37
N LEU A 346 10.86 21.59 -6.88
CA LEU A 346 10.92 22.18 -8.20
C LEU A 346 12.05 21.55 -9.00
N GLY A 347 11.80 21.29 -10.28
CA GLY A 347 12.77 20.70 -11.19
C GLY A 347 12.40 20.98 -12.64
N VAL A 348 13.14 20.36 -13.55
CA VAL A 348 12.92 20.45 -15.00
C VAL A 348 12.78 19.02 -15.55
N PRO A 349 11.81 18.75 -16.44
CA PRO A 349 11.62 17.42 -16.99
C PRO A 349 12.90 16.79 -17.53
N ASN A 350 13.06 15.48 -17.30
CA ASN A 350 14.19 14.67 -17.77
C ASN A 350 15.55 15.02 -17.14
N CYS A 351 15.59 15.91 -16.15
CA CYS A 351 16.78 16.24 -15.37
C CYS A 351 16.67 15.64 -13.98
N ARG A 352 17.82 15.43 -13.33
CA ARG A 352 17.94 14.72 -12.05
C ARG A 352 18.22 15.63 -10.86
N GLN A 353 18.03 16.93 -11.03
CA GLN A 353 18.39 17.97 -10.06
C GLN A 353 17.09 18.63 -9.56
N GLU A 354 16.68 18.35 -8.32
CA GLU A 354 15.45 18.90 -7.76
C GLU A 354 15.71 19.76 -6.52
N PHE A 355 15.13 20.95 -6.53
CA PHE A 355 15.22 21.91 -5.44
C PHE A 355 14.06 21.70 -4.48
N ALA A 356 14.36 21.44 -3.20
CA ALA A 356 13.34 21.38 -2.17
C ALA A 356 13.14 22.76 -1.52
N LEU A 357 11.89 23.20 -1.47
CA LEU A 357 11.44 24.44 -0.86
C LEU A 357 10.67 24.11 0.42
N GLU A 358 11.24 24.46 1.55
CA GLU A 358 10.62 24.25 2.85
C GLU A 358 9.43 25.21 3.04
N PRO A 359 8.43 24.85 3.88
CA PRO A 359 7.26 25.70 4.12
C PRO A 359 7.56 27.13 4.59
N ASN A 360 8.74 27.36 5.18
CA ASN A 360 9.17 28.66 5.67
C ASN A 360 9.94 29.49 4.62
N GLY A 361 10.14 28.98 3.40
CA GLY A 361 10.89 29.62 2.32
C GLY A 361 12.36 29.22 2.22
N ASP A 362 12.88 28.38 3.13
CA ASP A 362 14.25 27.87 3.04
C ASP A 362 14.41 26.90 1.86
N LEU A 363 15.63 26.76 1.37
CA LEU A 363 15.95 25.88 0.24
C LEU A 363 16.86 24.74 0.68
N VAL A 364 16.64 23.56 0.11
CA VAL A 364 17.47 22.37 0.34
C VAL A 364 17.80 21.70 -0.98
N LEU A 365 19.08 21.36 -1.18
CA LEU A 365 19.57 20.53 -2.28
C LEU A 365 19.92 19.16 -1.72
N HIS A 366 19.46 18.08 -2.35
CA HIS A 366 19.64 16.72 -1.82
C HIS A 366 20.62 15.92 -2.68
N ALA A 367 21.63 15.29 -2.06
CA ALA A 367 22.55 14.43 -2.79
C ALA A 367 21.84 13.22 -3.43
N GLY A 368 20.73 12.78 -2.83
CA GLY A 368 19.90 11.65 -3.26
C GLY A 368 19.22 11.81 -4.62
N SER A 369 18.98 13.05 -5.09
CA SER A 369 18.49 13.33 -6.44
C SER A 369 19.42 12.77 -7.54
N LEU A 370 20.73 12.77 -7.29
CA LEU A 370 21.75 12.34 -8.26
C LEU A 370 22.10 10.87 -8.04
N ARG A 371 21.19 9.96 -8.43
CA ARG A 371 21.29 8.51 -8.17
C ARG A 371 22.37 7.79 -8.99
N SER A 372 22.48 8.10 -10.29
CA SER A 372 23.49 7.52 -11.18
C SER A 372 24.71 8.45 -11.36
N PRO A 373 25.86 7.92 -11.80
CA PRO A 373 27.01 8.76 -12.16
C PRO A 373 26.69 9.72 -13.33
N GLY A 374 27.32 10.89 -13.35
CA GLY A 374 27.15 11.88 -14.41
C GLY A 374 27.95 13.17 -14.18
N PRO A 375 28.17 14.01 -15.21
CA PRO A 375 28.94 15.25 -15.09
C PRO A 375 28.43 16.24 -14.04
N ASP A 376 27.11 16.33 -13.89
CA ASP A 376 26.43 17.09 -12.83
C ASP A 376 26.72 16.54 -11.42
N ALA A 377 26.74 15.22 -11.25
CA ALA A 377 27.14 14.59 -9.99
C ALA A 377 28.62 14.85 -9.67
N ASP A 378 29.50 14.84 -10.67
CA ASP A 378 30.93 15.17 -10.52
C ASP A 378 31.14 16.66 -10.20
N ALA A 379 30.24 17.53 -10.68
CA ALA A 379 30.21 18.97 -10.39
C ALA A 379 29.63 19.31 -9.00
N CYS A 380 29.23 18.31 -8.21
CA CYS A 380 28.69 18.45 -6.85
C CYS A 380 29.61 17.83 -5.77
N PRO A 381 30.80 18.39 -5.49
CA PRO A 381 31.70 17.89 -4.45
C PRO A 381 31.10 17.92 -3.03
N TRP A 382 30.01 18.66 -2.85
CA TRP A 382 29.23 18.69 -1.61
C TRP A 382 28.43 17.41 -1.34
N ARG A 383 28.25 16.49 -2.32
CA ARG A 383 27.49 15.23 -2.18
C ARG A 383 28.00 14.29 -1.09
N ARG A 384 29.21 14.53 -0.57
CA ARG A 384 29.70 13.87 0.66
C ARG A 384 28.83 14.19 1.89
N TRP A 385 28.05 15.27 1.81
CA TRP A 385 26.97 15.62 2.72
C TRP A 385 25.64 15.24 2.06
N ASP A 386 24.70 14.73 2.85
CA ASP A 386 23.40 14.30 2.32
C ASP A 386 22.60 15.46 1.71
N ALA A 387 22.81 16.69 2.19
CA ALA A 387 22.14 17.87 1.69
C ALA A 387 22.93 19.18 1.93
N LEU A 388 22.65 20.19 1.10
CA LEU A 388 22.95 21.60 1.37
C LEU A 388 21.68 22.33 1.76
N ARG A 389 21.75 23.23 2.76
CA ARG A 389 20.61 24.07 3.17
C ARG A 389 20.95 25.54 3.01
N PHE A 390 19.97 26.33 2.59
CA PHE A 390 20.06 27.77 2.43
C PHE A 390 18.95 28.39 3.26
N GLU A 391 19.30 28.81 4.48
CA GLU A 391 18.33 29.32 5.45
C GLU A 391 18.16 30.84 5.27
N PHE A 392 16.91 31.29 5.10
CA PHE A 392 16.59 32.71 4.91
C PHE A 392 15.89 33.30 6.12
N SER A 393 16.39 34.44 6.60
CA SER A 393 15.80 35.17 7.73
C SER A 393 15.62 36.65 7.41
N SER A 394 14.56 37.27 7.93
CA SER A 394 14.31 38.70 7.82
C SER A 394 14.45 39.39 9.19
N GLY A 395 14.77 40.69 9.17
CA GLY A 395 14.96 41.49 10.39
C GLY A 395 16.44 41.71 10.74
N GLU A 396 16.72 42.76 11.52
CA GLU A 396 18.08 43.13 11.91
C GLU A 396 18.72 42.06 12.81
N HIS A 397 17.93 41.56 13.76
CA HIS A 397 18.26 40.48 14.68
C HIS A 397 17.16 39.41 14.63
N PRO A 398 17.18 38.51 13.63
CA PRO A 398 16.10 37.54 13.46
C PRO A 398 16.04 36.56 14.64
N PRO A 399 14.84 36.18 15.12
CA PRO A 399 14.70 35.12 16.10
C PRO A 399 14.98 33.75 15.45
N LEU A 400 15.82 32.92 16.08
CA LEU A 400 16.11 31.56 15.60
C LEU A 400 15.21 30.51 16.27
N ASN A 401 13.90 30.67 16.16
CA ASN A 401 12.90 29.70 16.60
C ASN A 401 12.46 28.76 15.46
N GLY A 402 13.42 28.10 14.80
CA GLY A 402 13.18 26.99 13.86
C GLY A 402 12.03 27.22 12.86
N ARG A 403 11.38 26.12 12.43
CA ARG A 403 10.21 26.10 11.52
C ARG A 403 8.97 26.90 12.00
N ARG A 404 9.06 27.69 13.08
CA ARG A 404 7.97 28.47 13.70
C ARG A 404 8.27 29.97 13.86
N ALA A 405 9.38 30.49 13.32
CA ALA A 405 9.80 31.88 13.51
C ALA A 405 8.86 32.93 12.91
N ARG A 406 8.32 32.62 11.73
CA ARG A 406 7.40 33.48 10.99
C ARG A 406 6.24 32.66 10.46
N VAL A 407 5.04 33.23 10.52
CA VAL A 407 3.87 32.64 9.84
C VAL A 407 4.04 32.93 8.36
N VAL A 408 4.30 31.89 7.58
CA VAL A 408 4.47 31.97 6.12
C VAL A 408 3.23 31.38 5.46
N GLU A 409 2.60 32.17 4.59
CA GLU A 409 1.62 31.67 3.65
C GLU A 409 2.34 31.15 2.41
N ARG A 410 1.99 29.95 1.94
CA ARG A 410 2.53 29.37 0.72
C ARG A 410 1.43 29.05 -0.27
N SER A 411 1.69 29.30 -1.55
CA SER A 411 0.77 28.94 -2.64
C SER A 411 1.50 28.70 -3.96
N LEU A 412 0.85 27.95 -4.85
CA LEU A 412 1.22 27.82 -6.26
C LEU A 412 0.52 28.90 -7.07
N GLN A 413 1.22 29.52 -8.04
CA GLN A 413 0.59 30.46 -8.95
C GLN A 413 -0.57 29.79 -9.71
N ASP A 414 -1.70 30.48 -9.78
CA ASP A 414 -2.94 29.97 -10.37
C ASP A 414 -3.45 28.64 -9.75
N GLY A 415 -2.94 28.27 -8.57
CA GLY A 415 -3.29 27.06 -7.83
C GLY A 415 -2.55 25.79 -8.26
N TRP A 416 -1.78 25.80 -9.36
CA TRP A 416 -1.16 24.59 -9.91
C TRP A 416 0.18 24.79 -10.63
N LEU A 417 0.57 26.01 -11.02
CA LEU A 417 1.83 26.20 -11.73
C LEU A 417 3.01 26.00 -10.76
N PRO A 418 4.14 25.43 -11.22
CA PRO A 418 5.37 25.30 -10.42
C PRO A 418 6.11 26.64 -10.29
N VAL A 419 5.37 27.64 -9.80
CA VAL A 419 5.83 28.97 -9.41
C VAL A 419 5.39 29.13 -7.97
N VAL A 420 6.30 28.86 -7.05
CA VAL A 420 6.01 28.77 -5.62
C VAL A 420 6.16 30.15 -5.01
N ARG A 421 5.10 30.62 -4.36
CA ARG A 421 5.05 31.88 -3.62
C ARG A 421 5.07 31.58 -2.12
N HIS A 422 5.97 32.23 -1.40
CA HIS A 422 5.92 32.37 0.05
C HIS A 422 5.66 33.83 0.39
N ALA A 423 4.82 34.11 1.38
CA ALA A 423 4.57 35.46 1.86
C ALA A 423 4.55 35.51 3.38
N TRP A 424 5.17 36.53 3.94
CA TRP A 424 5.20 36.76 5.38
C TRP A 424 5.31 38.26 5.69
N ALA A 425 5.13 38.63 6.95
CA ALA A 425 5.32 39.99 7.43
C ALA A 425 6.28 40.00 8.62
N ASP A 426 7.12 41.03 8.69
CA ASP A 426 8.12 41.20 9.75
C ASP A 426 8.42 42.70 9.94
N ASP A 427 8.34 43.19 11.18
CA ASP A 427 8.56 44.60 11.57
C ASP A 427 7.92 45.67 10.65
N GLY A 428 6.66 45.45 10.22
CA GLY A 428 5.96 46.38 9.32
C GLY A 428 6.45 46.34 7.86
N LEU A 429 7.19 45.30 7.48
CA LEU A 429 7.57 44.99 6.12
C LEU A 429 6.79 43.75 5.64
N ALA A 430 6.15 43.85 4.49
CA ALA A 430 5.54 42.71 3.81
C ALA A 430 6.54 42.11 2.83
N TRP A 431 6.80 40.82 2.96
CA TRP A 431 7.74 40.07 2.13
C TRP A 431 7.01 39.06 1.24
N GLU A 432 7.49 38.92 0.02
CA GLU A 432 7.09 37.89 -0.92
C GLU A 432 8.34 37.25 -1.53
N GLN A 433 8.41 35.92 -1.53
CA GLN A 433 9.44 35.12 -2.19
C GLN A 433 8.79 34.28 -3.28
N ILE A 434 9.19 34.47 -4.54
CA ILE A 434 8.74 33.65 -5.67
C ILE A 434 9.92 32.84 -6.19
N SER A 435 9.76 31.53 -6.36
CA SER A 435 10.82 30.64 -6.85
C SER A 435 10.38 29.80 -8.06
N VAL A 436 11.29 29.63 -9.01
CA VAL A 436 11.12 28.80 -10.23
C VAL A 436 12.43 28.09 -10.56
N ALA A 437 12.36 26.85 -11.07
CA ALA A 437 13.53 26.09 -11.54
C ALA A 437 13.64 26.16 -13.08
N VAL A 438 14.86 26.35 -13.58
CA VAL A 438 15.15 26.42 -15.02
C VAL A 438 16.53 25.81 -15.34
N PRO A 439 16.78 25.42 -16.59
CA PRO A 439 18.14 25.10 -17.02
C PRO A 439 19.03 26.35 -17.04
N LEU A 440 20.31 26.18 -16.72
CA LEU A 440 21.27 27.28 -16.65
C LEU A 440 21.68 27.79 -18.04
N LEU A 441 21.95 26.86 -18.97
CA LEU A 441 22.56 27.18 -20.27
C LEU A 441 21.53 27.38 -21.38
N THR A 442 20.51 26.53 -21.44
CA THR A 442 19.57 26.48 -22.55
C THR A 442 18.20 26.98 -22.10
N PRO A 443 17.57 27.92 -22.83
CA PRO A 443 16.20 28.36 -22.52
C PRO A 443 15.21 27.20 -22.53
N LEU A 444 14.27 27.21 -21.58
CA LEU A 444 13.30 26.12 -21.37
C LEU A 444 12.50 25.76 -22.65
N ALA A 445 12.22 26.73 -23.51
CA ALA A 445 11.49 26.53 -24.78
C ALA A 445 12.26 25.70 -25.83
N ALA A 446 13.59 25.65 -25.74
CA ALA A 446 14.47 24.92 -26.66
C ALA A 446 15.30 23.85 -25.92
N PHE A 447 14.83 23.40 -24.76
CA PHE A 447 15.62 22.60 -23.84
C PHE A 447 15.86 21.17 -24.33
N GLU A 448 14.90 20.58 -25.04
CA GLU A 448 15.04 19.23 -25.58
C GLU A 448 15.70 19.24 -26.96
N PRO A 449 16.58 18.25 -27.29
CA PRO A 449 16.91 17.06 -26.50
C PRO A 449 17.99 17.31 -25.42
N VAL A 450 17.91 16.52 -24.33
CA VAL A 450 18.80 16.64 -23.16
C VAL A 450 19.63 15.38 -22.91
N THR A 451 20.70 15.53 -22.13
CA THR A 451 21.53 14.46 -21.60
C THR A 451 21.08 13.98 -20.22
N GLY A 452 20.28 14.76 -19.50
CA GLY A 452 19.85 14.48 -18.13
C GLY A 452 20.87 14.94 -17.08
N ALA A 453 21.98 15.56 -17.51
CA ALA A 453 23.03 16.12 -16.67
C ALA A 453 23.20 17.63 -16.86
N GLU A 454 22.25 18.30 -17.52
CA GLU A 454 22.25 19.75 -17.71
C GLU A 454 22.20 20.46 -16.35
N PRO A 455 23.11 21.41 -16.07
CA PRO A 455 23.06 22.20 -14.84
C PRO A 455 21.76 22.99 -14.74
N LEU A 456 21.08 22.86 -13.60
CA LEU A 456 19.87 23.62 -13.29
C LEU A 456 20.16 24.75 -12.29
N VAL A 457 19.29 25.75 -12.31
CA VAL A 457 19.33 26.89 -11.40
C VAL A 457 17.92 27.16 -10.86
N LEU A 458 17.83 27.35 -9.55
CA LEU A 458 16.64 27.92 -8.92
C LEU A 458 16.76 29.45 -8.95
N ALA A 459 15.81 30.11 -9.60
CA ALA A 459 15.69 31.55 -9.59
C ALA A 459 14.63 31.96 -8.57
N THR A 460 15.03 32.78 -7.61
CA THR A 460 14.17 33.27 -6.53
C THR A 460 14.15 34.80 -6.54
N ARG A 461 12.97 35.41 -6.44
CA ARG A 461 12.80 36.86 -6.24
C ARG A 461 12.20 37.12 -4.87
N PHE A 462 12.84 37.97 -4.11
CA PHE A 462 12.31 38.58 -2.89
C PHE A 462 11.77 39.96 -3.22
N THR A 463 10.50 40.21 -2.95
CA THR A 463 9.89 41.55 -2.98
C THR A 463 9.58 41.95 -1.55
N VAL A 464 10.04 43.13 -1.14
CA VAL A 464 9.73 43.71 0.17
C VAL A 464 9.06 45.05 0.01
N THR A 465 7.99 45.29 0.78
CA THR A 465 7.23 46.55 0.78
C THR A 465 7.09 47.08 2.20
N ASN A 466 7.39 48.36 2.41
CA ASN A 466 7.14 49.03 3.68
C ASN A 466 5.64 49.35 3.84
N THR A 467 4.98 48.72 4.80
CA THR A 467 3.55 48.90 5.06
C THR A 467 3.27 49.92 6.18
N THR A 468 4.31 50.54 6.72
CA THR A 468 4.20 51.55 7.79
C THR A 468 4.20 52.97 7.24
N ALA A 469 3.81 53.93 8.09
CA ALA A 469 3.87 55.37 7.79
C ALA A 469 5.26 56.00 8.01
N SER A 470 6.26 55.20 8.39
CA SER A 470 7.62 55.64 8.67
C SER A 470 8.63 54.90 7.81
N THR A 471 9.75 55.52 7.48
CA THR A 471 10.86 54.84 6.81
C THR A 471 11.30 53.61 7.62
N ARG A 472 11.58 52.51 6.93
CA ARG A 472 12.01 51.23 7.50
C ARG A 472 13.20 50.68 6.74
N THR A 473 14.07 49.94 7.42
CA THR A 473 15.17 49.20 6.80
C THR A 473 14.80 47.74 6.72
N ALA A 474 14.73 47.20 5.51
CA ALA A 474 14.56 45.80 5.26
C ALA A 474 15.91 45.08 5.36
N TRP A 475 15.94 43.97 6.10
CA TRP A 475 17.10 43.09 6.24
C TRP A 475 16.73 41.70 5.75
N LEU A 476 17.56 41.12 4.90
CA LEU A 476 17.49 39.72 4.49
C LEU A 476 18.85 39.06 4.72
N TRP A 477 18.82 37.92 5.38
CA TRP A 477 19.99 37.09 5.66
C TRP A 477 19.88 35.77 4.92
N LEU A 478 21.01 35.30 4.39
CA LEU A 478 21.19 33.94 3.88
C LEU A 478 22.34 33.26 4.63
N ASP A 479 22.06 32.13 5.28
CA ASP A 479 23.02 31.30 6.03
C ASP A 479 23.14 29.91 5.37
N PRO A 480 24.11 29.69 4.46
CA PRO A 480 24.32 28.39 3.82
C PRO A 480 24.92 27.35 4.78
N GLN A 481 24.38 26.14 4.78
CA GLN A 481 24.84 25.00 5.57
C GLN A 481 25.32 23.84 4.68
N PRO A 482 26.46 23.20 5.02
CA PRO A 482 27.35 23.55 6.12
C PRO A 482 28.14 24.84 5.84
N ARG A 483 28.51 25.55 6.91
CA ARG A 483 29.25 26.82 6.79
C ARG A 483 30.68 26.56 6.33
N LEU A 484 31.03 27.17 5.21
CA LEU A 484 32.37 27.20 4.64
C LEU A 484 32.79 28.65 4.36
N PRO A 485 34.10 28.96 4.35
CA PRO A 485 34.59 30.28 3.97
C PRO A 485 34.05 30.70 2.59
N LEU A 486 33.35 31.84 2.58
CA LEU A 486 32.63 32.36 1.42
C LEU A 486 33.20 33.73 1.04
N GLY A 487 33.39 33.94 -0.25
CA GLY A 487 33.69 35.24 -0.85
C GLY A 487 32.48 35.80 -1.59
N LEU A 488 32.33 37.12 -1.54
CA LEU A 488 31.33 37.87 -2.31
C LEU A 488 32.03 38.65 -3.43
N GLY A 489 31.75 38.28 -4.68
CA GLY A 489 32.21 39.00 -5.86
C GLY A 489 31.48 40.33 -6.07
N ALA A 490 32.12 41.28 -6.75
CA ALA A 490 31.54 42.59 -7.07
C ALA A 490 30.26 42.51 -7.94
N ASP A 491 30.06 41.40 -8.66
CA ASP A 491 28.88 41.10 -9.47
C ASP A 491 27.77 40.36 -8.68
N GLY A 492 27.92 40.27 -7.35
CA GLY A 492 26.98 39.61 -6.43
C GLY A 492 27.11 38.09 -6.39
N THR A 493 28.13 37.50 -7.05
CA THR A 493 28.35 36.05 -7.03
C THR A 493 28.98 35.60 -5.71
N LEU A 494 28.41 34.56 -5.13
CA LEU A 494 28.90 33.88 -3.94
C LEU A 494 29.81 32.72 -4.37
N VAL A 495 31.09 32.78 -4.02
CA VAL A 495 32.10 31.78 -4.39
C VAL A 495 32.78 31.29 -3.12
N LEU A 496 32.90 29.98 -2.95
CA LEU A 496 33.68 29.42 -1.85
C LEU A 496 35.17 29.67 -2.07
N GLU A 497 35.93 29.88 -1.00
CA GLU A 497 37.39 29.97 -1.11
C GLU A 497 38.00 28.66 -1.63
N ARG A 498 37.37 27.52 -1.30
CA ARG A 498 37.71 26.19 -1.80
C ARG A 498 36.45 25.38 -2.08
N PRO A 499 36.48 24.46 -3.05
CA PRO A 499 35.39 23.50 -3.24
C PRO A 499 35.07 22.73 -1.97
N SER A 500 33.85 22.20 -1.86
CA SER A 500 33.36 21.49 -0.67
C SER A 500 34.23 20.31 -0.26
N ASP A 501 34.82 19.61 -1.23
CA ASP A 501 35.74 18.50 -1.00
C ASP A 501 37.19 18.93 -0.75
N ASN A 502 37.45 20.25 -0.72
CA ASN A 502 38.77 20.87 -0.68
C ASN A 502 39.69 20.53 -1.87
N VAL A 503 39.14 20.10 -3.00
CA VAL A 503 39.92 19.73 -4.20
C VAL A 503 39.71 20.77 -5.32
N PRO A 504 40.65 21.71 -5.53
CA PRO A 504 40.59 22.64 -6.64
C PRO A 504 40.65 21.92 -7.99
N ARG A 505 39.84 22.35 -8.94
CA ARG A 505 39.79 21.82 -10.30
C ARG A 505 40.04 22.96 -11.28
N ALA A 506 41.00 22.79 -12.19
CA ALA A 506 41.41 23.85 -13.10
C ALA A 506 40.24 24.30 -14.00
N GLY A 507 40.02 25.61 -14.09
CA GLY A 507 38.96 26.20 -14.92
C GLY A 507 37.55 26.14 -14.33
N LEU A 508 37.37 25.60 -13.12
CA LEU A 508 36.08 25.51 -12.44
C LEU A 508 36.05 26.40 -11.19
N ALA A 509 34.93 27.08 -10.95
CA ALA A 509 34.70 27.93 -9.78
C ALA A 509 33.65 27.29 -8.84
N PRO A 510 33.90 27.21 -7.52
CA PRO A 510 32.94 26.66 -6.55
C PRO A 510 31.90 27.71 -6.13
N VAL A 511 30.75 27.72 -6.79
CA VAL A 511 29.69 28.73 -6.64
C VAL A 511 28.63 28.27 -5.66
N ARG A 512 28.11 29.23 -4.87
CA ARG A 512 26.98 29.06 -3.94
C ARG A 512 25.73 29.83 -4.32
N GLY A 513 25.83 30.69 -5.33
CA GLY A 513 24.71 31.43 -5.88
C GLY A 513 25.11 32.81 -6.34
N ARG A 514 24.12 33.62 -6.70
CA ARG A 514 24.32 35.01 -7.11
C ARG A 514 23.14 35.88 -6.74
N PHE A 515 23.41 37.03 -6.14
CA PHE A 515 22.42 38.06 -5.89
C PHE A 515 22.43 39.15 -6.98
N VAL A 516 21.25 39.69 -7.29
CA VAL A 516 21.08 40.87 -8.15
C VAL A 516 20.19 41.89 -7.44
N THR A 517 20.79 43.00 -7.04
CA THR A 517 20.19 44.04 -6.18
C THR A 517 19.45 45.14 -6.95
N GLY A 518 19.44 45.09 -8.28
CA GLY A 518 18.90 46.17 -9.12
C GLY A 518 19.64 47.50 -8.96
N GLY A 519 20.86 47.51 -8.41
CA GLY A 519 21.65 48.72 -8.19
C GLY A 519 21.27 49.51 -6.93
N ARG A 520 20.47 48.93 -6.02
CA ARG A 520 20.04 49.58 -4.76
C ARG A 520 20.27 48.67 -3.55
N GLY A 521 20.51 49.28 -2.40
CA GLY A 521 20.78 48.57 -1.15
C GLY A 521 22.23 48.10 -1.04
N GLU A 522 22.56 47.48 0.08
CA GLU A 522 23.90 47.01 0.41
C GLU A 522 23.89 45.49 0.59
N LEU A 523 24.80 44.81 -0.10
CA LEU A 523 25.03 43.37 -0.01
C LEU A 523 26.45 43.12 0.48
N ASP A 524 26.61 42.45 1.63
CA ASP A 524 27.91 42.15 2.22
C ASP A 524 27.92 40.79 2.94
N LEU A 525 29.10 40.40 3.43
CA LEU A 525 29.26 39.33 4.42
C LEU A 525 29.25 39.99 5.81
N GLY A 526 28.15 39.81 6.52
CA GLY A 526 27.89 40.45 7.81
C GLY A 526 27.84 39.45 8.96
N VAL A 527 27.97 39.93 10.18
CA VAL A 527 27.81 39.08 11.38
C VAL A 527 26.32 39.00 11.74
N LEU A 528 25.71 37.84 11.47
CA LEU A 528 24.38 37.48 11.92
C LEU A 528 24.40 37.22 13.42
N VAL A 529 23.73 38.09 14.17
CA VAL A 529 23.50 37.94 15.61
C VAL A 529 22.01 37.63 15.83
N PRO A 530 21.67 36.38 16.17
CA PRO A 530 20.30 35.99 16.46
C PRO A 530 19.71 36.72 17.67
N ALA A 531 18.42 37.06 17.65
CA ALA A 531 17.73 37.49 18.86
C ALA A 531 17.66 36.34 19.87
N ALA A 532 17.91 36.63 21.15
CA ALA A 532 17.72 35.68 22.24
C ALA A 532 16.22 35.33 22.34
N ALA A 533 15.89 34.04 22.31
CA ALA A 533 14.51 33.59 22.44
C ALA A 533 14.09 33.50 23.92
N ASP A 534 12.84 33.89 24.21
CA ASP A 534 12.12 33.41 25.39
C ASP A 534 11.89 31.88 25.20
N ALA A 535 12.74 31.05 25.82
CA ALA A 535 13.04 29.64 25.50
C ALA A 535 11.86 28.62 25.52
N PRO A 536 11.97 27.36 24.97
CA PRO A 536 12.88 26.30 25.48
C PRO A 536 13.62 25.38 24.45
N ALA A 537 14.88 25.08 24.78
CA ALA A 537 15.57 23.76 24.88
C ALA A 537 15.63 22.70 23.74
N ALA A 538 15.67 23.03 22.45
CA ALA A 538 15.85 21.97 21.40
C ALA A 538 17.01 22.15 20.40
N ARG A 539 17.78 23.25 20.45
CA ARG A 539 18.98 23.41 19.61
C ARG A 539 20.26 23.38 20.47
N PRO A 540 21.36 22.84 19.92
CA PRO A 540 22.67 22.96 20.56
C PRO A 540 23.03 24.45 20.74
N ALA A 541 23.87 24.74 21.74
CA ALA A 541 24.18 26.10 22.18
C ALA A 541 24.79 26.99 21.07
N ASP A 542 25.43 26.36 20.09
CA ASP A 542 26.03 26.97 18.89
C ASP A 542 25.02 27.63 17.95
N ALA A 543 23.73 27.24 17.99
CA ALA A 543 22.70 27.82 17.13
C ALA A 543 22.48 29.33 17.38
N TYR A 544 22.81 29.83 18.57
CA TYR A 544 22.65 31.23 18.97
C TYR A 544 23.96 32.03 18.88
N GLU A 545 25.05 31.41 18.42
CA GLU A 545 26.31 32.12 18.25
C GLU A 545 26.25 33.08 17.07
N ALA A 546 26.92 34.21 17.25
CA ALA A 546 27.18 35.17 16.19
C ALA A 546 28.03 34.49 15.10
N ARG A 547 27.63 34.63 13.84
CA ARG A 547 28.39 34.06 12.72
C ARG A 547 28.37 34.96 11.51
N GLU A 548 29.34 34.79 10.63
CA GLU A 548 29.29 35.41 9.32
C GLU A 548 28.20 34.75 8.45
N ALA A 549 27.42 35.58 7.75
CA ALA A 549 26.37 35.17 6.82
C ALA A 549 26.23 36.23 5.71
N VAL A 550 25.58 35.88 4.60
CA VAL A 550 25.29 36.84 3.55
C VAL A 550 24.16 37.74 4.01
N ARG A 551 24.37 39.06 3.91
CA ARG A 551 23.43 40.07 4.38
C ARG A 551 23.09 41.04 3.28
N TYR A 552 21.80 41.28 3.09
CA TYR A 552 21.27 42.34 2.25
C TYR A 552 20.46 43.32 3.09
N ARG A 553 20.66 44.63 2.90
CA ARG A 553 19.86 45.68 3.52
C ARG A 553 19.47 46.79 2.57
N VAL A 554 18.25 47.30 2.72
CA VAL A 554 17.74 48.45 1.94
C VAL A 554 16.77 49.29 2.76
N THR A 555 16.91 50.61 2.68
CA THR A 555 15.98 51.55 3.30
C THR A 555 14.83 51.88 2.36
N LEU A 556 13.61 51.83 2.89
CA LEU A 556 12.35 51.99 2.16
C LEU A 556 11.48 53.07 2.81
N ASP A 557 11.03 54.04 2.02
CA ASP A 557 10.04 55.03 2.43
C ASP A 557 8.64 54.42 2.60
N PRO A 558 7.69 55.12 3.26
CA PRO A 558 6.33 54.63 3.43
C PRO A 558 5.68 54.19 2.11
N GLY A 559 5.20 52.95 2.05
CA GLY A 559 4.59 52.38 0.84
C GLY A 559 5.57 51.98 -0.27
N GLU A 560 6.87 52.25 -0.10
CA GLU A 560 7.89 51.90 -1.09
C GLU A 560 8.18 50.39 -1.09
N GLY A 561 8.42 49.83 -2.28
CA GLY A 561 8.81 48.45 -2.46
C GLY A 561 10.13 48.29 -3.21
N HIS A 562 10.83 47.18 -2.95
CA HIS A 562 12.07 46.81 -3.61
C HIS A 562 12.13 45.31 -3.90
N ALA A 563 12.83 44.92 -4.98
CA ALA A 563 12.99 43.52 -5.38
C ALA A 563 14.47 43.13 -5.48
N LEU A 564 14.81 41.99 -4.88
CA LEU A 564 16.12 41.36 -4.88
C LEU A 564 16.01 39.97 -5.50
N ASP A 565 16.85 39.65 -6.49
CA ASP A 565 16.89 38.32 -7.09
C ASP A 565 18.06 37.49 -6.55
N PHE A 566 17.85 36.20 -6.36
CA PHE A 566 18.84 35.20 -5.99
C PHE A 566 18.78 34.02 -6.97
N PHE A 567 19.94 33.63 -7.51
CA PHE A 567 20.08 32.49 -8.42
C PHE A 567 20.97 31.43 -7.78
N LEU A 568 20.43 30.25 -7.56
CA LEU A 568 21.11 29.12 -6.92
C LEU A 568 21.34 28.00 -7.94
N PRO A 569 22.57 27.83 -8.46
CA PRO A 569 22.90 26.65 -9.26
C PRO A 569 22.87 25.40 -8.36
N TYR A 570 22.37 24.28 -8.89
CA TYR A 570 22.39 23.01 -8.16
C TYR A 570 23.81 22.45 -8.03
N VAL A 571 24.53 22.48 -9.15
CA VAL A 571 25.94 22.11 -9.22
C VAL A 571 26.78 23.22 -8.61
N GLU A 572 27.85 22.83 -7.91
CA GLU A 572 28.74 23.78 -7.26
C GLU A 572 29.85 24.25 -8.21
N LEU A 573 30.40 23.34 -9.02
CA LEU A 573 31.55 23.64 -9.86
C LEU A 573 31.10 24.13 -11.22
N LEU A 574 31.25 25.45 -11.47
CA LEU A 574 30.89 26.07 -12.74
C LEU A 574 32.11 26.40 -13.60
N ASP A 575 32.01 26.11 -14.90
CA ASP A 575 32.99 26.53 -15.89
C ASP A 575 32.80 28.00 -16.34
N ALA A 576 33.66 28.48 -17.23
CA ALA A 576 33.61 29.85 -17.70
C ALA A 576 32.33 30.19 -18.51
N ALA A 577 31.74 29.23 -19.22
CA ALA A 577 30.51 29.42 -19.99
C ALA A 577 29.28 29.46 -19.08
N GLU A 578 29.19 28.52 -18.13
CA GLU A 578 28.17 28.46 -17.09
C GLU A 578 28.19 29.72 -16.22
N MET A 579 29.39 30.19 -15.84
CA MET A 579 29.53 31.46 -15.12
C MET A 579 29.01 32.66 -15.92
N ARG A 580 29.26 32.70 -17.23
CA ARG A 580 28.70 33.76 -18.09
C ARG A 580 27.18 33.66 -18.20
N ALA A 581 26.63 32.45 -18.25
CA ALA A 581 25.19 32.22 -18.29
C ALA A 581 24.52 32.68 -16.99
N LEU A 582 25.06 32.27 -15.83
CA LEU A 582 24.57 32.68 -14.49
C LEU A 582 24.51 34.21 -14.35
N ARG A 583 25.51 34.93 -14.89
CA ARG A 583 25.57 36.40 -14.87
C ARG A 583 24.49 37.09 -15.71
N ARG A 584 23.96 36.40 -16.73
CA ARG A 584 22.97 36.95 -17.67
C ARG A 584 21.53 36.60 -17.30
N LEU A 585 21.31 35.76 -16.29
CA LEU A 585 19.97 35.39 -15.86
C LEU A 585 19.16 36.60 -15.41
N SER A 586 17.86 36.56 -15.70
CA SER A 586 16.90 37.61 -15.38
C SER A 586 15.61 36.97 -14.87
N PHE A 587 15.27 37.16 -13.60
CA PHE A 587 14.11 36.51 -12.98
C PHE A 587 12.78 36.73 -13.74
N PRO A 588 12.41 37.95 -14.18
CA PRO A 588 11.14 38.16 -14.88
C PRO A 588 11.00 37.32 -16.16
N HIS A 589 12.09 37.23 -16.94
CA HIS A 589 12.13 36.44 -18.17
C HIS A 589 12.04 34.94 -17.86
N LEU A 590 12.76 34.46 -16.85
CA LEU A 590 12.73 33.05 -16.45
C LEU A 590 11.35 32.63 -15.94
N ARG A 591 10.72 33.43 -15.08
CA ARG A 591 9.35 33.18 -14.61
C ARG A 591 8.36 33.14 -15.77
N ALA A 592 8.44 34.09 -16.70
CA ALA A 592 7.57 34.09 -17.87
C ALA A 592 7.73 32.81 -18.72
N ALA A 593 8.98 32.39 -18.96
CA ALA A 593 9.27 31.17 -19.71
C ALA A 593 8.74 29.91 -19.01
N VAL A 594 8.86 29.81 -17.69
CA VAL A 594 8.30 28.69 -16.89
C VAL A 594 6.77 28.64 -17.00
N VAL A 595 6.10 29.79 -16.85
CA VAL A 595 4.64 29.88 -16.98
C VAL A 595 4.18 29.48 -18.38
N GLU A 596 4.84 29.98 -19.42
CA GLU A 596 4.53 29.66 -20.82
C GLU A 596 4.72 28.16 -21.10
N PHE A 597 5.88 27.60 -20.70
CA PHE A 597 6.20 26.20 -20.90
C PHE A 597 5.17 25.28 -20.26
N TRP A 598 4.84 25.46 -18.98
CA TRP A 598 3.92 24.56 -18.28
C TRP A 598 2.48 24.69 -18.74
N ARG A 599 2.02 25.89 -19.11
CA ARG A 599 0.72 26.07 -19.75
C ARG A 599 0.65 25.36 -21.10
N ALA A 600 1.69 25.50 -21.92
CA ALA A 600 1.79 24.78 -23.19
C ALA A 600 1.82 23.26 -22.95
N ARG A 601 2.60 22.78 -21.97
CA ARG A 601 2.75 21.35 -21.66
C ARG A 601 1.43 20.71 -21.23
N VAL A 602 0.69 21.32 -20.31
CA VAL A 602 -0.63 20.86 -19.86
C VAL A 602 -1.65 20.87 -21.01
N SER A 603 -1.59 21.87 -21.90
CA SER A 603 -2.57 21.99 -22.99
C SER A 603 -2.51 20.86 -24.02
N ARG A 604 -1.41 20.10 -24.11
CA ARG A 604 -1.20 19.03 -25.10
C ARG A 604 -2.07 17.80 -24.86
N GLY A 605 -2.32 17.46 -23.60
CA GLY A 605 -3.05 16.25 -23.20
C GLY A 605 -4.54 16.49 -22.95
N MET A 606 -5.11 15.56 -22.18
CA MET A 606 -6.45 15.65 -21.62
C MET A 606 -6.60 16.91 -20.77
N LEU A 607 -7.71 17.63 -20.94
CA LEU A 607 -8.14 18.71 -20.06
C LEU A 607 -9.36 18.30 -19.26
N LEU A 608 -9.42 18.77 -18.01
CA LEU A 608 -10.48 18.49 -17.07
C LEU A 608 -10.95 19.78 -16.41
N GLU A 609 -12.27 19.95 -16.36
CA GLU A 609 -12.93 20.98 -15.59
C GLU A 609 -14.12 20.36 -14.84
N THR A 610 -14.08 20.49 -13.52
CA THR A 610 -15.15 20.10 -12.60
C THR A 610 -15.59 21.30 -11.77
N PRO A 611 -16.79 21.25 -11.15
CA PRO A 611 -17.24 22.25 -10.17
C PRO A 611 -16.36 22.37 -8.92
N GLU A 612 -15.37 21.49 -8.72
CA GLU A 612 -14.43 21.52 -7.60
C GLU A 612 -13.06 22.05 -8.07
N PRO A 613 -12.70 23.32 -7.77
CA PRO A 613 -11.47 23.94 -8.27
C PRO A 613 -10.20 23.18 -7.90
N TRP A 614 -10.15 22.60 -6.69
CA TRP A 614 -8.98 21.89 -6.21
C TRP A 614 -8.66 20.63 -7.03
N LEU A 615 -9.67 19.94 -7.58
CA LEU A 615 -9.46 18.79 -8.47
C LEU A 615 -8.85 19.23 -9.79
N ASN A 616 -9.32 20.36 -10.33
CA ASN A 616 -8.80 20.92 -11.56
C ASN A 616 -7.32 21.28 -11.37
N ASP A 617 -7.00 21.94 -10.26
CA ASP A 617 -5.64 22.31 -9.90
C ASP A 617 -4.73 21.11 -9.66
N PHE A 618 -5.20 20.12 -8.88
CA PHE A 618 -4.48 18.88 -8.62
C PHE A 618 -4.20 18.10 -9.91
N PHE A 619 -5.18 17.97 -10.81
CA PHE A 619 -5.02 17.32 -12.10
C PHE A 619 -3.94 17.98 -12.97
N LYS A 620 -3.87 19.32 -12.97
CA LYS A 620 -2.84 20.08 -13.67
C LYS A 620 -1.47 19.98 -12.98
N ALA A 621 -1.44 20.00 -11.65
CA ALA A 621 -0.20 19.94 -10.87
C ALA A 621 0.49 18.57 -10.95
N HIS A 622 -0.31 17.49 -10.89
CA HIS A 622 0.15 16.10 -11.02
C HIS A 622 1.06 15.87 -12.22
N LEU A 623 0.74 16.48 -13.38
CA LEU A 623 1.56 16.31 -14.59
C LEU A 623 2.99 16.75 -14.36
N TRP A 624 3.20 17.92 -13.75
CA TRP A 624 4.56 18.40 -13.53
C TRP A 624 5.25 17.68 -12.38
N HIS A 625 4.52 17.25 -11.33
CA HIS A 625 5.08 16.37 -10.29
C HIS A 625 5.69 15.09 -10.92
N VAL A 626 4.96 14.44 -11.83
CA VAL A 626 5.44 13.25 -12.54
C VAL A 626 6.66 13.56 -13.40
N LEU A 627 6.61 14.63 -14.21
CA LEU A 627 7.66 14.92 -15.17
C LEU A 627 8.98 15.36 -14.51
N ILE A 628 8.93 16.09 -13.39
CA ILE A 628 10.15 16.44 -12.65
C ILE A 628 10.71 15.28 -11.82
N SER A 629 9.90 14.26 -11.53
CA SER A 629 10.36 13.04 -10.82
C SER A 629 10.94 12.00 -11.78
N THR A 630 11.01 12.31 -13.07
CA THR A 630 11.50 11.42 -14.12
C THR A 630 12.87 11.87 -14.58
N ASP A 631 13.87 11.05 -14.25
CA ASP A 631 15.26 11.24 -14.62
C ASP A 631 15.52 10.69 -16.02
N LEU A 632 16.28 11.39 -16.86
CA LEU A 632 16.97 10.72 -17.97
C LEU A 632 18.35 10.28 -17.50
N ASP A 633 18.59 8.99 -17.42
CA ASP A 633 19.87 8.47 -16.94
C ASP A 633 20.99 8.78 -17.96
N PRO A 634 22.06 9.51 -17.58
CA PRO A 634 23.16 9.84 -18.48
C PRO A 634 23.89 8.62 -19.02
N VAL A 635 23.90 7.51 -18.27
CA VAL A 635 24.62 6.28 -18.61
C VAL A 635 23.83 5.44 -19.61
N THR A 636 22.61 5.04 -19.26
CA THR A 636 21.80 4.14 -20.10
C THR A 636 20.97 4.85 -21.15
N ARG A 637 20.77 6.17 -21.04
CA ARG A 637 19.85 6.96 -21.87
C ARG A 637 18.38 6.54 -21.73
N HIS A 638 18.03 5.82 -20.66
CA HIS A 638 16.65 5.45 -20.36
C HIS A 638 16.05 6.37 -19.30
N HIS A 639 14.73 6.54 -19.34
CA HIS A 639 14.02 7.31 -18.34
C HIS A 639 13.83 6.46 -17.08
N GLN A 640 14.14 7.02 -15.92
CA GLN A 640 14.06 6.36 -14.64
C GLN A 640 13.06 7.13 -13.78
N HIS A 641 12.06 6.43 -13.25
CA HIS A 641 11.01 7.05 -12.45
C HIS A 641 11.03 6.47 -11.05
N GLY A 642 11.64 7.22 -10.14
CA GLY A 642 11.56 6.93 -8.72
C GLY A 642 10.11 7.01 -8.26
N ALA A 643 9.73 6.15 -7.33
CA ALA A 643 8.39 6.19 -6.73
C ALA A 643 8.08 7.50 -5.99
N ALA A 644 9.13 8.22 -5.57
CA ALA A 644 9.10 9.56 -5.06
C ALA A 644 10.31 10.32 -5.58
N THR A 645 10.22 11.65 -5.68
CA THR A 645 11.19 12.46 -6.42
C THR A 645 12.62 12.31 -5.92
N LEU A 646 12.89 12.43 -4.61
CA LEU A 646 14.25 12.50 -4.07
C LEU A 646 14.84 11.11 -3.74
N ASP A 647 14.19 10.36 -2.85
CA ASP A 647 14.85 9.25 -2.15
C ASP A 647 14.53 7.85 -2.70
N TYR A 648 13.51 7.73 -3.55
CA TYR A 648 13.02 6.43 -3.98
C TYR A 648 13.57 6.00 -5.34
N LYS A 649 13.96 4.73 -5.40
CA LYS A 649 14.29 4.03 -6.63
C LYS A 649 13.02 3.63 -7.40
N ASN A 650 13.20 2.96 -8.54
CA ASN A 650 12.09 2.49 -9.34
C ASN A 650 11.51 1.19 -8.78
N TYR A 651 10.25 1.26 -8.40
CA TYR A 651 9.38 0.11 -8.18
C TYR A 651 8.51 -0.07 -9.41
N LEU A 652 8.59 -1.23 -10.10
CA LEU A 652 7.92 -1.42 -11.40
C LEU A 652 6.39 -1.32 -11.29
N ASN A 653 5.78 -1.90 -10.26
CA ASN A 653 4.33 -1.80 -10.04
C ASN A 653 3.89 -0.34 -9.93
N GLU A 654 4.67 0.47 -9.25
CA GLU A 654 4.39 1.88 -9.03
C GLU A 654 4.66 2.73 -10.28
N THR A 655 5.77 2.46 -10.97
CA THR A 655 6.09 3.06 -12.27
C THR A 655 4.98 2.77 -13.28
N ALA A 656 4.44 1.55 -13.26
CA ALA A 656 3.30 1.16 -14.09
C ALA A 656 2.03 1.97 -13.74
N MET A 657 1.76 2.30 -12.48
CA MET A 657 0.64 3.17 -12.12
C MET A 657 0.80 4.58 -12.72
N VAL A 658 2.02 5.11 -12.71
CA VAL A 658 2.33 6.41 -13.33
C VAL A 658 2.19 6.35 -14.85
N ALA A 659 2.77 5.35 -15.50
CA ALA A 659 2.68 5.14 -16.94
C ALA A 659 1.21 5.04 -17.40
N ARG A 660 0.37 4.30 -16.67
CA ARG A 660 -1.06 4.21 -16.98
C ARG A 660 -1.79 5.55 -16.85
N ALA A 661 -1.47 6.35 -15.83
CA ALA A 661 -2.05 7.70 -15.70
C ALA A 661 -1.60 8.65 -16.82
N LEU A 662 -0.34 8.54 -17.26
CA LEU A 662 0.18 9.26 -18.44
C LEU A 662 -0.61 8.85 -19.69
N ASP A 663 -0.78 7.55 -19.94
CA ASP A 663 -1.55 7.03 -21.07
C ASP A 663 -3.01 7.52 -21.08
N MET A 664 -3.70 7.47 -19.94
CA MET A 664 -5.09 7.95 -19.83
C MET A 664 -5.25 9.44 -20.18
N ARG A 665 -4.20 10.24 -19.99
CA ARG A 665 -4.18 11.67 -20.36
C ARG A 665 -3.69 11.93 -21.79
N GLY A 666 -3.28 10.90 -22.53
CA GLY A 666 -2.72 11.03 -23.88
C GLY A 666 -1.19 11.26 -23.93
N GLU A 667 -0.48 11.10 -22.81
CA GLU A 667 0.98 11.25 -22.72
C GLU A 667 1.72 9.95 -23.08
N HIS A 668 1.34 9.33 -24.21
CA HIS A 668 1.76 7.98 -24.58
C HIS A 668 3.28 7.82 -24.72
N VAL A 669 3.97 8.84 -25.24
CA VAL A 669 5.44 8.80 -25.39
C VAL A 669 6.13 8.74 -24.03
N ALA A 670 5.67 9.56 -23.08
CA ALA A 670 6.20 9.55 -21.72
C ALA A 670 5.87 8.22 -21.00
N ALA A 671 4.63 7.72 -21.16
CA ALA A 671 4.22 6.44 -20.59
C ALA A 671 5.12 5.29 -21.05
N ARG A 672 5.36 5.18 -22.37
CA ARG A 672 6.26 4.18 -22.94
C ARG A 672 7.68 4.31 -22.41
N ALA A 673 8.19 5.54 -22.33
CA ALA A 673 9.54 5.80 -21.85
C ALA A 673 9.78 5.27 -20.42
N LEU A 674 8.76 5.31 -19.55
CA LEU A 674 8.84 4.76 -18.19
C LEU A 674 8.86 3.22 -18.14
N LEU A 675 8.28 2.54 -19.14
CA LEU A 675 8.24 1.07 -19.21
C LEU A 675 9.49 0.48 -19.87
N GLU A 676 10.15 1.25 -20.73
CA GLU A 676 11.32 0.82 -21.51
C GLU A 676 12.45 0.20 -20.66
N PRO A 677 12.87 0.77 -19.50
CA PRO A 677 13.96 0.19 -18.70
C PRO A 677 13.71 -1.26 -18.29
N PHE A 678 12.46 -1.62 -18.00
CA PHE A 678 12.09 -2.98 -17.59
C PHE A 678 11.96 -3.93 -18.77
N LEU A 679 11.60 -3.43 -19.95
CA LEU A 679 11.53 -4.19 -21.20
C LEU A 679 12.93 -4.57 -21.70
N VAL A 680 13.89 -3.64 -21.65
CA VAL A 680 15.26 -3.87 -22.12
C VAL A 680 16.06 -4.74 -21.15
N ASN A 681 15.81 -4.61 -19.85
CA ASN A 681 16.49 -5.37 -18.79
C ASN A 681 15.73 -6.63 -18.34
N GLN A 682 14.78 -7.13 -19.15
CA GLN A 682 13.98 -8.31 -18.81
C GLN A 682 14.89 -9.51 -18.47
N GLY A 683 14.66 -10.10 -17.31
CA GLY A 683 15.42 -11.22 -16.77
C GLY A 683 16.80 -10.87 -16.23
N ALA A 684 17.23 -9.60 -16.22
CA ALA A 684 18.52 -9.18 -15.66
C ALA A 684 18.60 -9.39 -14.14
N LYS A 685 17.45 -9.38 -13.44
CA LYS A 685 17.33 -9.72 -12.01
C LYS A 685 16.18 -10.70 -11.77
N GLY A 686 16.36 -11.61 -10.81
CA GLY A 686 15.31 -12.49 -10.32
C GLY A 686 14.52 -11.82 -9.20
N LEU A 687 13.25 -12.23 -9.05
CA LEU A 687 12.42 -11.82 -7.93
C LEU A 687 12.78 -12.61 -6.65
N PRO A 688 12.67 -12.02 -5.45
CA PRO A 688 12.91 -12.71 -4.20
C PRO A 688 11.79 -13.71 -3.88
N GLY A 689 12.20 -14.87 -3.38
CA GLY A 689 11.31 -16.00 -3.14
C GLY A 689 11.93 -17.32 -3.58
N ASN A 690 11.13 -18.37 -3.51
CA ASN A 690 11.50 -19.73 -3.91
C ASN A 690 11.35 -19.97 -5.43
N PHE A 691 11.66 -18.95 -6.23
CA PHE A 691 11.69 -19.04 -7.69
C PHE A 691 12.99 -19.71 -8.17
N ARG A 692 12.92 -20.48 -9.26
CA ARG A 692 14.05 -21.27 -9.78
C ARG A 692 14.75 -20.63 -10.97
N ASP A 693 14.07 -19.74 -11.67
CA ASP A 693 14.54 -19.10 -12.90
C ASP A 693 14.14 -17.62 -12.92
N ARG A 694 14.85 -16.83 -13.72
CA ARG A 694 14.58 -15.39 -13.96
C ARG A 694 14.27 -15.07 -15.42
N THR A 695 14.28 -16.05 -16.31
CA THR A 695 14.04 -15.85 -17.74
C THR A 695 12.64 -15.32 -17.98
N GLY A 696 12.52 -14.09 -18.50
CA GLY A 696 11.24 -13.40 -18.73
C GLY A 696 10.78 -12.49 -17.59
N VAL A 697 11.51 -12.38 -16.48
CA VAL A 697 11.11 -11.56 -15.33
C VAL A 697 11.19 -10.06 -15.64
N PHE A 698 10.11 -9.32 -15.40
CA PHE A 698 10.14 -7.86 -15.32
C PHE A 698 10.43 -7.41 -13.88
N TYR A 699 11.63 -6.88 -13.64
CA TYR A 699 12.02 -6.37 -12.33
C TYR A 699 13.13 -5.31 -12.44
N ALA A 700 14.22 -5.61 -13.15
CA ALA A 700 15.36 -4.69 -13.25
C ALA A 700 15.04 -3.42 -14.05
N ALA A 701 15.38 -2.26 -13.50
CA ALA A 701 15.33 -0.96 -14.17
C ALA A 701 16.70 -0.54 -14.78
N HIS A 702 17.78 -1.20 -14.39
CA HIS A 702 19.14 -0.91 -14.86
C HIS A 702 19.95 -2.21 -15.08
N PRO A 703 20.83 -2.27 -16.10
CA PRO A 703 21.60 -3.48 -16.41
C PRO A 703 22.89 -3.65 -15.59
N GLY A 704 23.44 -2.56 -15.05
CA GLY A 704 24.73 -2.55 -14.35
C GLY A 704 24.64 -2.83 -12.86
N GLU A 705 25.75 -3.27 -12.27
CA GLU A 705 25.98 -3.46 -10.84
C GLU A 705 27.13 -2.54 -10.35
N PRO A 706 27.00 -1.82 -9.22
CA PRO A 706 25.80 -1.73 -8.39
C PRO A 706 24.66 -1.01 -9.14
N ASP A 707 23.44 -1.48 -8.94
CA ASP A 707 22.26 -0.94 -9.60
C ASP A 707 21.72 0.34 -8.90
N PRO A 708 21.76 1.50 -9.59
CA PRO A 708 21.34 2.77 -8.99
C PRO A 708 19.82 2.93 -8.94
N TYR A 709 19.04 2.18 -9.72
CA TYR A 709 17.62 2.47 -9.96
C TYR A 709 16.65 1.35 -9.62
N THR A 710 17.03 0.08 -9.59
CA THR A 710 16.10 -0.98 -9.17
C THR A 710 15.95 -0.96 -7.65
N ALA A 711 14.71 -0.83 -7.18
CA ALA A 711 14.36 -0.87 -5.78
C ALA A 711 14.23 -2.32 -5.24
N GLN A 712 13.55 -2.51 -4.09
CA GLN A 712 13.30 -3.83 -3.50
C GLN A 712 12.41 -4.71 -4.40
N GLY A 713 12.52 -6.03 -4.24
CA GLY A 713 11.91 -6.99 -5.16
C GLY A 713 10.47 -7.36 -4.83
N TYR A 714 9.51 -6.48 -5.10
CA TYR A 714 8.11 -6.86 -4.91
C TYR A 714 7.69 -7.90 -5.96
N ASN A 715 7.15 -9.04 -5.55
CA ASN A 715 6.69 -10.03 -6.53
C ASN A 715 5.55 -9.49 -7.41
N LEU A 716 4.80 -8.51 -6.92
CA LEU A 716 3.79 -7.78 -7.69
C LEU A 716 4.36 -7.15 -8.98
N HIS A 717 5.65 -6.79 -9.02
CA HIS A 717 6.31 -6.15 -10.17
C HIS A 717 6.06 -6.87 -11.48
N HIS A 718 6.22 -8.20 -11.50
CA HIS A 718 6.16 -8.96 -12.73
C HIS A 718 4.78 -8.91 -13.40
N GLY A 719 3.72 -9.09 -12.61
CA GLY A 719 2.34 -9.00 -13.11
C GLY A 719 1.96 -7.60 -13.56
N TRP A 720 2.35 -6.57 -12.79
CA TRP A 720 2.15 -5.17 -13.17
C TRP A 720 2.89 -4.77 -14.44
N GLY A 721 4.15 -5.19 -14.59
CA GLY A 721 4.96 -4.93 -15.79
C GLY A 721 4.35 -5.53 -17.04
N LEU A 722 3.93 -6.81 -16.96
CA LEU A 722 3.21 -7.49 -18.03
C LEU A 722 1.94 -6.74 -18.43
N TRP A 723 1.12 -6.37 -17.44
CA TRP A 723 -0.12 -5.64 -17.68
C TRP A 723 0.13 -4.29 -18.33
N ALA A 724 0.97 -3.43 -17.75
CA ALA A 724 1.18 -2.08 -18.26
C ALA A 724 1.81 -2.08 -19.65
N ALA A 725 2.77 -2.96 -19.92
CA ALA A 725 3.39 -3.09 -21.25
C ALA A 725 2.37 -3.52 -22.32
N ALA A 726 1.44 -4.42 -21.98
CA ALA A 726 0.36 -4.84 -22.88
C ALA A 726 -0.75 -3.77 -23.01
N GLU A 727 -1.15 -3.12 -21.91
CA GLU A 727 -2.22 -2.13 -21.89
C GLU A 727 -1.83 -0.85 -22.66
N HIS A 728 -0.54 -0.50 -22.69
CA HIS A 728 -0.02 0.60 -23.52
C HIS A 728 -0.48 0.49 -25.00
N TYR A 729 -0.56 -0.74 -25.53
CA TYR A 729 -1.10 -0.96 -26.87
C TYR A 729 -2.60 -0.62 -26.97
N LEU A 730 -3.40 -0.86 -25.93
CA LEU A 730 -4.83 -0.53 -25.95
C LEU A 730 -5.05 0.98 -26.04
N TRP A 731 -4.19 1.76 -25.39
CA TRP A 731 -4.22 3.23 -25.44
C TRP A 731 -3.75 3.80 -26.78
N THR A 732 -2.70 3.23 -27.37
CA THR A 732 -2.02 3.80 -28.54
C THR A 732 -2.42 3.19 -29.88
N ARG A 733 -2.82 1.91 -29.88
CA ARG A 733 -2.99 1.07 -31.08
C ARG A 733 -1.73 1.01 -31.96
N ASP A 734 -0.55 1.17 -31.37
CA ASP A 734 0.73 1.06 -32.05
C ASP A 734 1.09 -0.43 -32.28
N ASP A 735 0.75 -0.92 -33.47
CA ASP A 735 1.04 -2.29 -33.89
C ASP A 735 2.55 -2.58 -33.97
N ALA A 736 3.37 -1.56 -34.26
CA ALA A 736 4.83 -1.72 -34.36
C ALA A 736 5.47 -1.89 -32.98
N TYR A 737 5.03 -1.09 -32.00
CA TYR A 737 5.40 -1.26 -30.60
C TYR A 737 5.05 -2.68 -30.13
N LEU A 738 3.79 -3.10 -30.30
CA LEU A 738 3.36 -4.41 -29.81
C LEU A 738 4.09 -5.55 -30.50
N ALA A 739 4.35 -5.45 -31.81
CA ALA A 739 5.14 -6.45 -32.54
C ALA A 739 6.56 -6.57 -31.99
N ALA A 740 7.20 -5.45 -31.61
CA ALA A 740 8.54 -5.45 -31.04
C ALA A 740 8.60 -6.08 -29.64
N ILE A 741 7.58 -5.85 -28.81
CA ILE A 741 7.57 -6.35 -27.42
C ILE A 741 6.86 -7.70 -27.24
N ALA A 742 6.11 -8.19 -28.22
CA ALA A 742 5.37 -9.46 -28.13
C ALA A 742 6.21 -10.65 -27.63
N PRO A 743 7.47 -10.86 -28.08
CA PRO A 743 8.32 -11.90 -27.52
C PRO A 743 8.58 -11.78 -26.02
N ARG A 744 8.68 -10.55 -25.49
CA ARG A 744 8.89 -10.28 -24.06
C ARG A 744 7.63 -10.53 -23.24
N LEU A 745 6.46 -10.16 -23.78
CA LEU A 745 5.17 -10.47 -23.17
C LEU A 745 4.96 -11.99 -23.05
N ILE A 746 5.26 -12.73 -24.13
CA ILE A 746 5.16 -14.19 -24.14
C ILE A 746 6.14 -14.79 -23.12
N ALA A 747 7.41 -14.36 -23.12
CA ALA A 747 8.42 -14.86 -22.19
C ALA A 747 8.06 -14.59 -20.71
N GLY A 748 7.46 -13.43 -20.42
CA GLY A 748 6.99 -13.10 -19.08
C GLY A 748 5.83 -14.00 -18.64
N ALA A 749 4.80 -14.16 -19.48
CA ALA A 749 3.70 -15.08 -19.17
C ALA A 749 4.19 -16.54 -19.02
N ASP A 750 5.16 -16.96 -19.83
CA ASP A 750 5.77 -18.28 -19.71
C ASP A 750 6.52 -18.48 -18.40
N TRP A 751 7.12 -17.43 -17.84
CA TRP A 751 7.77 -17.52 -16.53
C TRP A 751 6.77 -17.91 -15.45
N ILE A 752 5.58 -17.27 -15.42
CA ILE A 752 4.50 -17.64 -14.48
C ILE A 752 4.08 -19.11 -14.67
N THR A 753 3.85 -19.53 -15.92
CA THR A 753 3.47 -20.92 -16.25
C THR A 753 4.52 -21.94 -15.82
N ARG A 754 5.81 -21.61 -15.90
CA ARG A 754 6.91 -22.49 -15.48
C ARG A 754 7.03 -22.54 -13.96
N GLU A 755 7.10 -21.39 -13.30
CA GLU A 755 7.38 -21.31 -11.87
C GLU A 755 6.26 -21.91 -11.01
N ARG A 756 4.99 -21.72 -11.39
CA ARG A 756 3.86 -22.29 -10.65
C ARG A 756 3.83 -23.82 -10.62
N ARG A 757 4.58 -24.51 -11.48
CA ARG A 757 4.69 -25.98 -11.44
C ARG A 757 5.30 -26.48 -10.12
N ALA A 758 6.06 -25.64 -9.42
CA ALA A 758 6.63 -25.97 -8.12
C ALA A 758 5.57 -26.30 -7.06
N THR A 759 4.35 -25.78 -7.19
CA THR A 759 3.24 -26.01 -6.25
C THR A 759 2.23 -27.05 -6.76
N GLN A 760 2.36 -27.54 -8.00
CA GLN A 760 1.42 -28.48 -8.62
C GLN A 760 1.72 -29.95 -8.26
N PHE A 761 1.77 -30.26 -6.96
CA PHE A 761 1.93 -31.62 -6.45
C PHE A 761 0.67 -32.11 -5.72
N LYS A 762 0.61 -33.41 -5.42
CA LYS A 762 -0.46 -33.99 -4.60
C LYS A 762 0.08 -34.36 -3.23
N LEU A 763 -0.73 -34.17 -2.20
CA LEU A 763 -0.49 -34.68 -0.86
C LEU A 763 -0.54 -36.22 -0.85
N PRO A 764 -0.02 -36.89 0.20
CA PRO A 764 -0.02 -38.35 0.29
C PRO A 764 -1.40 -39.03 0.16
N ASP A 765 -2.46 -38.33 0.56
CA ASP A 765 -3.86 -38.75 0.43
C ASP A 765 -4.46 -38.50 -0.98
N GLY A 766 -3.67 -37.96 -1.90
CA GLY A 766 -4.07 -37.62 -3.26
C GLY A 766 -4.75 -36.26 -3.41
N ALA A 767 -4.99 -35.53 -2.31
CA ALA A 767 -5.57 -34.19 -2.34
C ALA A 767 -4.57 -33.16 -2.91
N ARG A 768 -5.10 -32.04 -3.39
CA ARG A 768 -4.28 -30.88 -3.76
C ARG A 768 -4.02 -30.05 -2.50
N PRO A 769 -2.79 -29.61 -2.23
CA PRO A 769 -2.53 -28.65 -1.16
C PRO A 769 -3.19 -27.30 -1.46
N VAL A 770 -3.33 -26.42 -0.45
CA VAL A 770 -4.00 -25.13 -0.64
C VAL A 770 -3.23 -24.24 -1.64
N GLU A 771 -1.91 -24.33 -1.68
CA GLU A 771 -1.06 -23.60 -2.62
C GLU A 771 -1.03 -24.18 -4.03
N TYR A 772 -1.77 -25.25 -4.32
CA TYR A 772 -1.71 -25.92 -5.62
C TYR A 772 -1.93 -24.95 -6.79
N GLY A 773 -0.93 -24.82 -7.64
CA GLY A 773 -0.99 -23.96 -8.81
C GLY A 773 -0.79 -22.47 -8.54
N LEU A 774 -0.57 -22.04 -7.30
CA LEU A 774 -0.11 -20.69 -6.97
C LEU A 774 1.36 -20.49 -7.39
N PRO A 775 1.84 -19.24 -7.54
CA PRO A 775 3.27 -18.97 -7.64
C PRO A 775 4.03 -19.52 -6.43
N PRO A 776 5.33 -19.85 -6.56
CA PRO A 776 6.18 -20.15 -5.43
C PRO A 776 6.09 -19.08 -4.32
N ALA A 777 6.29 -19.50 -3.07
CA ALA A 777 6.32 -18.58 -1.94
C ALA A 777 7.42 -17.52 -2.12
N GLY A 778 7.10 -16.27 -1.85
CA GLY A 778 8.03 -15.14 -1.95
C GLY A 778 7.43 -13.88 -1.36
N ASP A 779 8.15 -12.78 -1.46
CA ASP A 779 7.75 -11.49 -0.88
C ASP A 779 6.42 -10.98 -1.44
N LEU A 780 5.68 -10.24 -0.61
CA LEU A 780 4.49 -9.52 -1.05
C LEU A 780 4.89 -8.17 -1.68
N GLU A 781 5.50 -7.33 -0.85
CA GLU A 781 5.83 -5.94 -1.11
C GLU A 781 6.88 -5.43 -0.09
N ASP A 782 6.58 -4.41 0.73
CA ASP A 782 7.46 -3.84 1.80
C ASP A 782 7.81 -4.82 2.94
N VAL A 783 7.31 -6.05 2.83
CA VAL A 783 7.43 -7.11 3.81
C VAL A 783 8.11 -8.33 3.19
N GLU A 784 9.19 -8.78 3.83
CA GLU A 784 10.15 -9.75 3.29
C GLU A 784 9.92 -11.17 3.84
N GLU A 785 8.68 -11.66 3.82
CA GLU A 785 8.41 -13.06 4.17
C GLU A 785 7.94 -13.88 2.96
N TYR A 786 8.43 -15.12 2.88
CA TYR A 786 8.12 -15.99 1.76
C TYR A 786 6.83 -16.78 2.03
N LEU A 787 5.70 -16.22 1.60
CA LEU A 787 4.38 -16.81 1.73
C LEU A 787 3.61 -16.80 0.40
N TYR A 788 2.40 -17.38 0.37
CA TYR A 788 1.60 -17.57 -0.84
C TYR A 788 0.49 -16.51 -0.96
N TRP A 789 0.85 -15.36 -1.53
CA TRP A 789 0.00 -14.17 -1.55
C TRP A 789 -1.01 -14.14 -2.71
N TYR A 790 -2.28 -13.86 -2.39
CA TYR A 790 -3.32 -13.77 -3.42
C TYR A 790 -3.24 -12.49 -4.24
N ALA A 791 -2.75 -11.38 -3.68
CA ALA A 791 -2.49 -10.16 -4.44
C ALA A 791 -1.46 -10.40 -5.56
N VAL A 792 -0.36 -11.11 -5.27
CA VAL A 792 0.66 -11.49 -6.27
C VAL A 792 0.04 -12.33 -7.39
N ALA A 793 -0.69 -13.39 -7.02
CA ALA A 793 -1.36 -14.25 -8.00
C ALA A 793 -2.38 -13.48 -8.85
N ALA A 794 -3.10 -12.53 -8.26
CA ALA A 794 -4.08 -11.70 -8.97
C ALA A 794 -3.44 -10.82 -10.05
N TYR A 795 -2.31 -10.17 -9.77
CA TYR A 795 -1.61 -9.37 -10.78
C TYR A 795 -0.89 -10.23 -11.81
N TYR A 796 -0.43 -11.42 -11.45
CA TYR A 796 0.10 -12.39 -12.44
C TYR A 796 -0.99 -12.78 -13.43
N HIS A 797 -2.18 -13.12 -12.95
CA HIS A 797 -3.33 -13.43 -13.80
C HIS A 797 -3.69 -12.25 -14.70
N LEU A 798 -3.78 -11.03 -14.15
CA LEU A 798 -4.08 -9.83 -14.93
C LEU A 798 -3.04 -9.59 -16.04
N GLY A 799 -1.75 -9.70 -15.70
CA GLY A 799 -0.65 -9.56 -16.65
C GLY A 799 -0.72 -10.60 -17.78
N MET A 800 -0.92 -11.88 -17.44
CA MET A 800 -1.07 -12.96 -18.43
C MET A 800 -2.27 -12.73 -19.34
N LYS A 801 -3.43 -12.38 -18.78
CA LYS A 801 -4.65 -12.10 -19.53
C LYS A 801 -4.45 -10.96 -20.52
N GLN A 802 -3.87 -9.85 -20.07
CA GLN A 802 -3.63 -8.67 -20.90
C GLN A 802 -2.59 -8.95 -22.00
N ALA A 803 -1.54 -9.70 -21.69
CA ALA A 803 -0.57 -10.17 -22.67
C ALA A 803 -1.23 -11.05 -23.75
N ALA A 804 -2.04 -12.05 -23.34
CA ALA A 804 -2.75 -12.93 -24.26
C ALA A 804 -3.72 -12.14 -25.16
N ASP A 805 -4.49 -11.21 -24.58
CA ASP A 805 -5.44 -10.36 -25.31
C ASP A 805 -4.73 -9.43 -26.31
N ALA A 806 -3.63 -8.79 -25.91
CA ALA A 806 -2.84 -7.94 -26.79
C ALA A 806 -2.24 -8.73 -27.96
N VAL A 807 -1.60 -9.87 -27.70
CA VAL A 807 -1.02 -10.74 -28.73
C VAL A 807 -2.10 -11.26 -29.68
N ALA A 808 -3.28 -11.64 -29.15
CA ALA A 808 -4.42 -12.07 -29.97
C ALA A 808 -4.93 -10.95 -30.88
N ARG A 809 -4.98 -9.70 -30.38
CA ARG A 809 -5.37 -8.53 -31.17
C ARG A 809 -4.38 -8.29 -32.29
N LEU A 810 -3.08 -8.27 -32.00
CA LEU A 810 -2.03 -8.10 -33.03
C LEU A 810 -2.11 -9.18 -34.11
N ALA A 811 -2.33 -10.44 -33.72
CA ALA A 811 -2.46 -11.55 -34.67
C ALA A 811 -3.60 -11.36 -35.68
N ARG A 812 -4.62 -10.56 -35.34
CA ARG A 812 -5.77 -10.24 -36.22
C ARG A 812 -5.60 -8.94 -37.00
N ARG A 813 -4.50 -8.20 -36.81
CA ARG A 813 -4.29 -6.90 -37.48
C ARG A 813 -4.00 -7.06 -38.97
N PRO A 814 -4.69 -6.32 -39.84
CA PRO A 814 -4.32 -6.22 -41.24
C PRO A 814 -2.90 -5.66 -41.38
N GLY A 815 -2.03 -6.35 -42.12
CA GLY A 815 -0.63 -5.92 -42.35
C GLY A 815 0.43 -6.70 -41.58
N VAL A 816 0.06 -7.51 -40.59
CA VAL A 816 0.99 -8.48 -39.97
C VAL A 816 1.25 -9.63 -40.94
N ALA A 817 2.52 -9.98 -41.15
CA ALA A 817 2.91 -11.05 -42.07
C ALA A 817 2.19 -12.37 -41.72
N PRO A 818 1.62 -13.12 -42.70
CA PRO A 818 0.76 -14.28 -42.42
C PRO A 818 1.39 -15.36 -41.52
N GLU A 819 2.69 -15.59 -41.63
CA GLU A 819 3.40 -16.55 -40.80
C GLU A 819 3.52 -16.07 -39.35
N LEU A 820 3.89 -14.81 -39.14
CA LEU A 820 3.93 -14.18 -37.83
C LEU A 820 2.54 -14.15 -37.20
N ALA A 821 1.50 -13.77 -37.95
CA ALA A 821 0.12 -13.77 -37.48
C ALA A 821 -0.32 -15.17 -37.01
N ARG A 822 -0.01 -16.23 -37.77
CA ARG A 822 -0.30 -17.63 -37.36
C ARG A 822 0.48 -18.03 -36.11
N ARG A 823 1.74 -17.63 -35.97
CA ARG A 823 2.54 -17.89 -34.76
C ARG A 823 1.94 -17.19 -33.54
N LEU A 824 1.67 -15.89 -33.65
CA LEU A 824 1.09 -15.09 -32.57
C LEU A 824 -0.30 -15.60 -32.18
N ALA A 825 -1.14 -16.02 -33.13
CA ALA A 825 -2.44 -16.62 -32.84
C ALA A 825 -2.31 -17.91 -32.01
N ARG A 826 -1.36 -18.79 -32.34
CA ARG A 826 -1.09 -20.01 -31.56
C ARG A 826 -0.57 -19.71 -30.16
N GLU A 827 0.35 -18.75 -30.03
CA GLU A 827 0.84 -18.33 -28.72
C GLU A 827 -0.26 -17.71 -27.88
N ALA A 828 -1.08 -16.83 -28.45
CA ALA A 828 -2.22 -16.24 -27.75
C ALA A 828 -3.23 -17.28 -27.26
N GLU A 829 -3.55 -18.29 -28.09
CA GLU A 829 -4.44 -19.39 -27.69
C GLU A 829 -3.85 -20.23 -26.55
N ARG A 830 -2.55 -20.55 -26.62
CA ARG A 830 -1.85 -21.27 -25.55
C ARG A 830 -1.83 -20.45 -24.26
N LEU A 831 -1.42 -19.19 -24.33
CA LEU A 831 -1.39 -18.28 -23.19
C LEU A 831 -2.78 -18.10 -22.59
N GLY A 832 -3.84 -18.02 -23.40
CA GLY A 832 -5.21 -18.00 -22.93
C GLY A 832 -5.58 -19.24 -22.11
N ARG A 833 -5.22 -20.44 -22.59
CA ARG A 833 -5.44 -21.70 -21.83
C ARG A 833 -4.63 -21.74 -20.53
N ASP A 834 -3.36 -21.35 -20.57
CA ASP A 834 -2.49 -21.32 -19.39
C ASP A 834 -3.02 -20.31 -18.35
N THR A 835 -3.54 -19.16 -18.81
CA THR A 835 -4.14 -18.12 -17.97
C THR A 835 -5.41 -18.61 -17.28
N GLU A 836 -6.34 -19.26 -18.00
CA GLU A 836 -7.56 -19.78 -17.38
C GLU A 836 -7.24 -20.91 -16.39
N ALA A 837 -6.34 -21.84 -16.74
CA ALA A 837 -5.89 -22.88 -15.82
C ALA A 837 -5.22 -22.29 -14.56
N PHE A 838 -4.54 -21.14 -14.68
CA PHE A 838 -4.02 -20.42 -13.52
C PHE A 838 -5.15 -19.80 -12.68
N ALA A 839 -6.11 -19.15 -13.32
CA ALA A 839 -7.26 -18.55 -12.65
C ALA A 839 -8.07 -19.60 -11.87
N GLU A 840 -8.34 -20.76 -12.47
CA GLU A 840 -9.07 -21.87 -11.84
C GLU A 840 -8.37 -22.38 -10.58
N ASP A 841 -7.06 -22.63 -10.64
CA ASP A 841 -6.29 -23.10 -9.48
C ASP A 841 -6.23 -22.02 -8.37
N VAL A 842 -6.06 -20.74 -8.73
CA VAL A 842 -6.08 -19.65 -7.74
C VAL A 842 -7.46 -19.52 -7.08
N ARG A 843 -8.56 -19.55 -7.85
CA ARG A 843 -9.93 -19.51 -7.30
C ARG A 843 -10.21 -20.70 -6.39
N ALA A 844 -9.74 -21.90 -6.74
CA ALA A 844 -9.86 -23.09 -5.90
C ALA A 844 -9.09 -22.93 -4.58
N SER A 845 -7.87 -22.38 -4.63
CA SER A 845 -7.09 -22.05 -3.44
C SER A 845 -7.82 -21.04 -2.54
N VAL A 846 -8.33 -19.94 -3.11
CA VAL A 846 -9.08 -18.92 -2.36
C VAL A 846 -10.31 -19.54 -1.70
N ALA A 847 -11.09 -20.35 -2.42
CA ALA A 847 -12.28 -21.01 -1.87
C ALA A 847 -11.94 -21.95 -0.70
N GLU A 848 -10.84 -22.69 -0.78
CA GLU A 848 -10.38 -23.54 0.32
C GLU A 848 -9.90 -22.71 1.52
N SER A 849 -9.19 -21.61 1.27
CA SER A 849 -8.75 -20.69 2.33
C SER A 849 -9.93 -20.01 3.02
N VAL A 850 -10.96 -19.58 2.29
CA VAL A 850 -12.21 -19.04 2.86
C VAL A 850 -12.93 -20.10 3.69
N ALA A 851 -13.03 -21.33 3.18
CA ALA A 851 -13.70 -22.42 3.90
C ALA A 851 -13.01 -22.74 5.23
N THR A 852 -11.69 -22.55 5.29
CA THR A 852 -10.86 -23.00 6.42
C THR A 852 -10.36 -21.88 7.31
N SER A 853 -10.69 -20.64 6.95
CA SER A 853 -10.55 -19.45 7.77
C SER A 853 -11.84 -19.23 8.57
N PRO A 854 -11.77 -18.99 9.88
CA PRO A 854 -12.95 -18.74 10.69
C PRO A 854 -13.68 -17.46 10.30
N VAL A 855 -15.01 -17.50 10.40
CA VAL A 855 -15.86 -16.33 10.20
C VAL A 855 -15.44 -15.15 11.09
N VAL A 856 -15.67 -13.93 10.60
CA VAL A 856 -15.43 -12.68 11.32
C VAL A 856 -16.75 -12.03 11.70
N GLN A 857 -16.78 -11.39 12.88
CA GLN A 857 -17.95 -10.66 13.35
C GLN A 857 -17.95 -9.25 12.74
N LEU A 858 -19.12 -8.78 12.30
CA LEU A 858 -19.35 -7.41 11.85
C LEU A 858 -19.90 -6.53 12.98
N ARG A 859 -19.96 -5.20 12.79
CA ARG A 859 -20.42 -4.26 13.82
C ARG A 859 -21.91 -4.41 14.13
N ASP A 860 -22.71 -4.91 13.19
CA ASP A 860 -24.12 -5.27 13.42
C ASP A 860 -24.31 -6.57 14.22
N GLY A 861 -23.20 -7.19 14.63
CA GLY A 861 -23.14 -8.40 15.43
C GLY A 861 -23.42 -9.70 14.66
N THR A 862 -23.69 -9.61 13.35
CA THR A 862 -23.71 -10.76 12.45
C THR A 862 -22.29 -11.19 12.07
N TRP A 863 -22.18 -12.33 11.39
CA TRP A 863 -20.90 -12.92 11.00
C TRP A 863 -20.87 -13.18 9.50
N VAL A 864 -19.69 -13.09 8.91
CA VAL A 864 -19.45 -13.43 7.51
C VAL A 864 -18.18 -14.26 7.35
N PRO A 865 -18.07 -15.10 6.31
CA PRO A 865 -16.82 -15.82 6.03
C PRO A 865 -15.67 -14.84 5.80
N TYR A 866 -14.52 -15.12 6.42
CA TYR A 866 -13.30 -14.33 6.20
C TYR A 866 -12.67 -14.72 4.86
N VAL A 867 -12.38 -13.72 4.03
CA VAL A 867 -11.60 -13.90 2.80
C VAL A 867 -10.16 -13.49 3.09
N PRO A 868 -9.22 -14.42 3.26
CA PRO A 868 -7.86 -14.08 3.67
C PRO A 868 -7.01 -13.49 2.54
N ALA A 869 -5.95 -12.77 2.91
CA ALA A 869 -4.98 -12.19 1.97
C ALA A 869 -4.01 -13.22 1.33
N ARG A 870 -3.88 -14.41 1.93
CA ARG A 870 -2.97 -15.48 1.49
C ARG A 870 -3.49 -16.87 1.82
N ALA A 871 -2.90 -17.88 1.17
CA ALA A 871 -3.12 -19.27 1.57
C ALA A 871 -2.63 -19.49 3.01
N TYR A 872 -3.31 -20.38 3.74
CA TYR A 872 -3.01 -20.70 5.13
C TYR A 872 -3.02 -19.50 6.07
N ALA A 873 -3.82 -18.46 5.83
CA ALA A 873 -4.11 -17.50 6.90
C ALA A 873 -5.21 -18.08 7.80
N LEU A 874 -5.15 -17.76 9.09
CA LEU A 874 -6.09 -18.25 10.10
C LEU A 874 -6.59 -17.15 11.03
N THR A 875 -5.73 -16.19 11.38
CA THR A 875 -6.08 -15.11 12.30
C THR A 875 -6.32 -13.82 11.55
N HIS A 876 -7.46 -13.18 11.85
CA HIS A 876 -7.87 -11.89 11.29
C HIS A 876 -7.43 -10.72 12.18
N GLY A 877 -6.87 -9.68 11.56
CA GLY A 877 -6.41 -8.43 12.19
C GLY A 877 -5.07 -8.56 12.95
N GLN A 878 -4.21 -9.51 12.58
CA GLN A 878 -2.98 -9.83 13.34
C GLN A 878 -1.69 -9.78 12.51
N GLU A 879 -1.79 -9.76 11.19
CA GLU A 879 -0.65 -9.79 10.27
C GLU A 879 -0.24 -8.37 9.85
N GLY A 880 -1.03 -7.34 10.19
CA GLY A 880 -0.70 -5.94 10.00
C GLY A 880 -1.29 -5.36 8.71
N TRP A 881 -1.47 -4.04 8.69
CA TRP A 881 -2.27 -3.35 7.67
C TRP A 881 -1.76 -3.52 6.23
N ILE A 882 -0.45 -3.71 6.00
CA ILE A 882 0.11 -3.93 4.65
C ILE A 882 -0.46 -5.22 4.04
N ARG A 883 -0.55 -6.30 4.81
CA ARG A 883 -1.00 -7.61 4.32
C ARG A 883 -2.52 -7.72 4.27
N GLU A 884 -3.18 -7.26 5.33
CA GLU A 884 -4.61 -7.51 5.51
C GLU A 884 -5.49 -6.44 4.85
N VAL A 885 -4.96 -5.22 4.67
CA VAL A 885 -5.72 -4.08 4.14
C VAL A 885 -5.14 -3.59 2.82
N LEU A 886 -3.89 -3.13 2.81
CA LEU A 886 -3.25 -2.52 1.65
C LEU A 886 -3.19 -3.50 0.48
N TYR A 887 -2.68 -4.71 0.73
CA TYR A 887 -2.58 -5.82 -0.22
C TYR A 887 -3.48 -7.00 0.15
N GLY A 888 -4.65 -6.69 0.70
CA GLY A 888 -5.66 -7.66 1.09
C GLY A 888 -6.36 -8.36 -0.09
N PRO A 889 -7.41 -9.16 0.18
CA PRO A 889 -8.12 -9.96 -0.82
C PRO A 889 -8.82 -9.14 -1.92
N LEU A 890 -9.00 -7.82 -1.74
CA LEU A 890 -9.64 -6.96 -2.74
C LEU A 890 -8.88 -6.97 -4.09
N HIS A 891 -7.58 -7.25 -4.08
CA HIS A 891 -6.79 -7.39 -5.30
C HIS A 891 -7.25 -8.55 -6.20
N LEU A 892 -7.96 -9.56 -5.67
CA LEU A 892 -8.57 -10.61 -6.48
C LEU A 892 -9.60 -10.05 -7.47
N VAL A 893 -10.30 -8.96 -7.10
CA VAL A 893 -11.23 -8.25 -8.00
C VAL A 893 -10.44 -7.46 -9.05
N ASN A 894 -9.42 -6.71 -8.61
CA ASN A 894 -8.58 -5.91 -9.50
C ASN A 894 -7.84 -6.77 -10.54
N GLY A 895 -7.41 -7.97 -10.12
CA GLY A 895 -6.78 -8.95 -10.99
C GLY A 895 -7.75 -9.70 -11.90
N GLY A 896 -9.07 -9.51 -11.77
CA GLY A 896 -10.09 -10.20 -12.57
C GLY A 896 -10.28 -11.68 -12.22
N LEU A 897 -9.87 -12.11 -11.02
CA LEU A 897 -10.12 -13.46 -10.52
C LEU A 897 -11.50 -13.60 -9.89
N LEU A 898 -12.01 -12.54 -9.28
CA LEU A 898 -13.39 -12.43 -8.79
C LEU A 898 -14.15 -11.37 -9.58
N ASP A 899 -15.41 -11.66 -9.92
CA ASP A 899 -16.34 -10.65 -10.47
C ASP A 899 -16.70 -9.62 -9.39
N ASP A 900 -17.00 -8.39 -9.80
CA ASP A 900 -17.38 -7.30 -8.90
C ASP A 900 -18.59 -7.64 -8.01
N ARG A 901 -19.46 -8.57 -8.43
CA ARG A 901 -20.64 -9.06 -7.69
C ARG A 901 -20.49 -10.48 -7.14
N HIS A 902 -19.28 -11.02 -7.10
CA HIS A 902 -19.04 -12.32 -6.48
C HIS A 902 -19.32 -12.24 -4.96
N PRO A 903 -19.92 -13.27 -4.31
CA PRO A 903 -20.26 -13.22 -2.88
C PRO A 903 -19.08 -12.88 -1.97
N PHE A 904 -17.88 -13.37 -2.30
CA PHE A 904 -16.64 -13.05 -1.55
C PHE A 904 -16.35 -11.54 -1.53
N VAL A 905 -16.72 -10.80 -2.57
CA VAL A 905 -16.49 -9.34 -2.62
C VAL A 905 -17.38 -8.62 -1.61
N ASP A 906 -18.58 -9.12 -1.35
CA ASP A 906 -19.46 -8.56 -0.32
C ASP A 906 -18.79 -8.71 1.06
N TRP A 907 -18.24 -9.88 1.36
CA TRP A 907 -17.57 -10.15 2.64
C TRP A 907 -16.27 -9.36 2.79
N ILE A 908 -15.47 -9.25 1.72
CA ILE A 908 -14.25 -8.41 1.70
C ILE A 908 -14.61 -6.96 2.05
N VAL A 909 -15.61 -6.39 1.38
CA VAL A 909 -15.99 -4.99 1.57
C VAL A 909 -16.56 -4.76 2.98
N GLN A 910 -17.41 -5.66 3.47
CA GLN A 910 -17.97 -5.58 4.81
C GLN A 910 -16.86 -5.65 5.87
N ASP A 911 -15.91 -6.57 5.75
CA ASP A 911 -14.82 -6.72 6.72
C ASP A 911 -13.86 -5.52 6.72
N LEU A 912 -13.50 -5.02 5.53
CA LEU A 912 -12.71 -3.79 5.41
C LEU A 912 -13.37 -2.60 6.12
N GLU A 913 -14.68 -2.42 5.92
CA GLU A 913 -15.43 -1.27 6.43
C GLU A 913 -15.79 -1.38 7.92
N ASP A 914 -16.27 -2.54 8.38
CA ASP A 914 -16.74 -2.73 9.76
C ASP A 914 -15.57 -2.99 10.72
N ASN A 915 -14.53 -3.68 10.27
CA ASN A 915 -13.43 -4.12 11.12
C ASN A 915 -12.16 -3.34 10.82
N LEU A 916 -11.57 -3.52 9.63
CA LEU A 916 -10.15 -3.18 9.42
C LEU A 916 -9.87 -1.68 9.38
N PHE A 917 -10.65 -0.85 8.66
CA PHE A 917 -10.36 0.59 8.57
C PHE A 917 -10.53 1.33 9.90
N LEU A 918 -11.43 0.84 10.76
CA LEU A 918 -11.79 1.49 12.02
C LEU A 918 -10.97 0.96 13.21
N SER A 919 -10.28 -0.18 13.05
CA SER A 919 -9.52 -0.83 14.12
C SER A 919 -8.19 -0.14 14.40
N ALA A 920 -7.60 -0.40 15.57
CA ALA A 920 -6.28 0.11 15.92
C ALA A 920 -5.15 -0.75 15.35
N GLU A 921 -5.44 -2.03 15.08
CA GLU A 921 -4.51 -3.03 14.60
C GLU A 921 -4.14 -2.81 13.12
N SER A 922 -5.14 -2.43 12.32
CA SER A 922 -5.03 -2.37 10.86
C SER A 922 -5.55 -1.06 10.24
N GLY A 923 -6.04 -0.12 11.07
CA GLY A 923 -6.64 1.14 10.65
C GLY A 923 -6.22 2.31 11.55
N PHE A 924 -7.09 3.31 11.67
CA PHE A 924 -6.80 4.54 12.41
C PHE A 924 -7.19 4.51 13.91
N GLY A 925 -7.66 3.37 14.42
CA GLY A 925 -8.10 3.24 15.82
C GLY A 925 -9.15 4.28 16.19
N VAL A 926 -10.25 4.33 15.43
CA VAL A 926 -11.29 5.37 15.62
C VAL A 926 -11.91 5.23 17.02
N ALA A 927 -11.83 6.28 17.83
CA ALA A 927 -12.22 6.25 19.24
C ALA A 927 -13.73 5.97 19.44
N ASP A 928 -14.59 6.58 18.62
CA ASP A 928 -16.01 6.25 18.53
C ASP A 928 -16.37 5.89 17.08
N PRO A 929 -16.22 4.60 16.69
CA PRO A 929 -16.53 4.18 15.34
C PRO A 929 -17.98 4.44 14.93
N GLN A 930 -18.93 4.41 15.89
CA GLN A 930 -20.36 4.57 15.56
C GLN A 930 -20.70 6.01 15.20
N ALA A 931 -20.03 6.98 15.83
CA ALA A 931 -20.18 8.39 15.49
C ALA A 931 -19.41 8.77 14.21
N ASP A 932 -18.21 8.21 14.00
CA ASP A 932 -17.26 8.77 13.03
C ASP A 932 -16.94 7.89 11.81
N PHE A 933 -17.55 6.70 11.67
CA PHE A 933 -17.26 5.81 10.53
C PHE A 933 -17.35 6.54 9.19
N PHE A 934 -18.36 7.39 8.99
CA PHE A 934 -18.63 8.03 7.70
C PHE A 934 -17.45 8.89 7.21
N ASN A 935 -16.83 9.68 8.09
CA ASN A 935 -15.74 10.59 7.73
C ASN A 935 -14.34 9.97 7.91
N ARG A 936 -14.19 8.98 8.80
CA ARG A 936 -12.88 8.42 9.21
C ARG A 936 -12.61 6.99 8.72
N GLY A 937 -13.45 6.45 7.84
CA GLY A 937 -13.20 5.16 7.19
C GLY A 937 -13.31 5.22 5.67
N GLY A 938 -13.26 4.05 5.04
CA GLY A 938 -13.35 3.88 3.58
C GLY A 938 -12.00 4.00 2.86
N PHE A 939 -10.90 4.00 3.61
CA PHE A 939 -9.53 4.08 3.11
C PHE A 939 -8.55 3.48 4.13
N THR A 940 -7.39 3.02 3.65
CA THR A 940 -6.29 2.45 4.46
C THR A 940 -5.25 3.52 4.83
N LEU A 941 -4.23 3.17 5.62
CA LEU A 941 -3.17 4.10 6.06
C LEU A 941 -2.37 4.68 4.89
N GLN A 942 -2.25 3.96 3.78
CA GLN A 942 -1.77 4.47 2.50
C GLN A 942 -2.96 4.58 1.52
N PRO A 943 -3.68 5.71 1.51
CA PRO A 943 -5.07 5.73 1.04
C PRO A 943 -5.26 5.45 -0.45
N MET A 944 -4.22 5.58 -1.27
CA MET A 944 -4.32 5.55 -2.73
C MET A 944 -3.98 4.20 -3.39
N LEU A 945 -3.44 3.23 -2.65
CA LEU A 945 -3.02 1.96 -3.24
C LEU A 945 -4.08 0.84 -3.18
N LEU A 946 -5.16 1.02 -2.41
CA LEU A 946 -6.30 0.11 -2.39
C LEU A 946 -7.44 0.63 -3.27
N ASP A 947 -7.70 0.00 -4.42
CA ASP A 947 -8.73 0.42 -5.39
C ASP A 947 -10.20 0.15 -4.94
N LEU A 948 -10.50 0.21 -3.63
CA LEU A 948 -11.86 0.10 -3.09
C LEU A 948 -12.86 1.08 -3.72
N PRO A 949 -12.51 2.36 -3.98
CA PRO A 949 -13.41 3.26 -4.70
C PRO A 949 -13.86 2.65 -6.04
N LEU A 950 -12.94 2.10 -6.83
CA LEU A 950 -13.28 1.54 -8.13
C LEU A 950 -14.17 0.31 -8.03
N VAL A 951 -13.99 -0.52 -7.00
CA VAL A 951 -14.89 -1.67 -6.74
C VAL A 951 -16.31 -1.17 -6.45
N TYR A 952 -16.47 -0.16 -5.59
CA TYR A 952 -17.79 0.46 -5.37
C TYR A 952 -18.40 1.04 -6.65
N LEU A 953 -17.60 1.73 -7.45
CA LEU A 953 -18.06 2.30 -8.72
C LEU A 953 -18.53 1.21 -9.68
N ARG A 954 -17.77 0.12 -9.80
CA ARG A 954 -18.11 -1.01 -10.69
C ARG A 954 -19.38 -1.75 -10.25
N ARG A 955 -19.65 -1.76 -8.95
CA ARG A 955 -20.86 -2.32 -8.30
C ARG A 955 -22.07 -1.40 -8.32
N ASP A 956 -21.96 -0.20 -8.90
CA ASP A 956 -23.01 0.84 -8.91
C ASP A 956 -23.38 1.37 -7.52
N GLN A 957 -22.41 1.36 -6.59
CA GLN A 957 -22.54 1.86 -5.21
C GLN A 957 -21.94 3.28 -5.10
N VAL A 958 -22.51 4.23 -5.85
CA VAL A 958 -21.94 5.59 -5.99
C VAL A 958 -21.77 6.34 -4.67
N PRO A 959 -22.71 6.32 -3.69
CA PRO A 959 -22.49 6.97 -2.41
C PRO A 959 -21.24 6.46 -1.68
N ASN A 960 -21.00 5.14 -1.71
CA ASN A 960 -19.82 4.52 -1.13
C ASN A 960 -18.54 4.91 -1.88
N PHE A 961 -18.58 4.92 -3.22
CA PHE A 961 -17.48 5.42 -4.05
C PHE A 961 -17.10 6.85 -3.67
N LEU A 962 -18.08 7.77 -3.62
CA LEU A 962 -17.83 9.19 -3.33
C LEU A 962 -17.30 9.40 -1.91
N ARG A 963 -17.77 8.62 -0.94
CA ARG A 963 -17.24 8.64 0.42
C ARG A 963 -15.79 8.19 0.47
N ALA A 964 -15.44 7.05 -0.14
CA ALA A 964 -14.06 6.58 -0.17
C ALA A 964 -13.14 7.55 -0.95
N PHE A 965 -13.59 8.03 -2.11
CA PHE A 965 -12.86 8.97 -2.97
C PHE A 965 -12.53 10.29 -2.26
N HIS A 966 -13.52 10.95 -1.65
CA HIS A 966 -13.29 12.22 -0.96
C HIS A 966 -12.56 12.06 0.37
N ASN A 967 -12.84 11.00 1.15
CA ASN A 967 -12.15 10.77 2.41
C ASN A 967 -10.65 10.50 2.18
N ALA A 968 -10.30 9.62 1.24
CA ALA A 968 -8.90 9.33 0.90
C ALA A 968 -8.16 10.61 0.46
N ALA A 969 -8.78 11.43 -0.41
CA ALA A 969 -8.20 12.68 -0.87
C ALA A 969 -8.00 13.69 0.29
N ALA A 970 -9.02 13.90 1.12
CA ALA A 970 -8.95 14.82 2.24
C ALA A 970 -7.89 14.40 3.26
N ALA A 971 -7.77 13.10 3.50
CA ALA A 971 -6.77 12.54 4.41
C ALA A 971 -5.34 12.81 3.92
N SER A 972 -5.05 12.61 2.63
CA SER A 972 -3.68 12.75 2.09
C SER A 972 -3.29 14.15 1.56
N LEU A 973 -4.22 15.00 1.12
CA LEU A 973 -3.89 16.23 0.37
C LEU A 973 -3.18 17.31 1.20
N TYR A 974 -2.04 17.79 0.71
CA TYR A 974 -1.44 19.09 1.07
C TYR A 974 -1.99 20.17 0.13
N PRO A 975 -2.86 21.07 0.60
CA PRO A 975 -3.61 21.96 -0.28
C PRO A 975 -2.76 23.04 -0.95
N ASP A 976 -1.67 23.45 -0.30
CA ASP A 976 -0.79 24.54 -0.73
C ASP A 976 0.21 24.13 -1.82
N THR A 977 0.57 22.84 -1.88
CA THR A 977 1.44 22.24 -2.91
C THR A 977 0.71 21.34 -3.88
N ARG A 978 -0.59 21.11 -3.68
CA ARG A 978 -1.43 20.18 -4.47
C ARG A 978 -0.82 18.78 -4.61
N CYS A 979 -0.18 18.27 -3.56
CA CYS A 979 0.38 16.92 -3.55
C CYS A 979 -0.25 16.06 -2.46
N LEU A 980 -0.07 14.74 -2.56
CA LEU A 980 -0.55 13.80 -1.56
C LEU A 980 0.61 13.37 -0.63
N ALA A 981 0.30 13.13 0.64
CA ALA A 981 1.14 12.29 1.49
C ALA A 981 1.13 10.85 0.97
N GLU A 982 2.27 10.16 1.07
CA GLU A 982 2.38 8.72 0.77
C GLU A 982 1.44 7.93 1.69
N TRP A 983 1.65 8.05 3.01
CA TRP A 983 0.84 7.36 4.00
C TRP A 983 0.56 8.25 5.21
N LEU A 984 -0.29 7.77 6.11
CA LEU A 984 -0.81 8.48 7.27
C LEU A 984 -0.57 7.65 8.54
N PRO A 985 0.49 7.93 9.33
CA PRO A 985 0.67 7.32 10.64
C PRO A 985 -0.50 7.59 11.59
N GLU A 986 -1.13 8.75 11.45
CA GLU A 986 -2.33 9.16 12.17
C GLU A 986 -3.06 10.23 11.33
N LEU A 987 -4.37 10.40 11.57
CA LEU A 987 -5.15 11.43 10.86
C LEU A 987 -4.60 12.83 11.19
N GLY A 988 -4.29 13.60 10.15
CA GLY A 988 -3.68 14.93 10.30
C GLY A 988 -2.15 14.94 10.27
N ARG A 989 -1.50 13.80 10.10
CA ARG A 989 -0.04 13.71 9.94
C ARG A 989 0.30 12.85 8.73
N GLY A 990 0.89 13.46 7.70
CA GLY A 990 1.46 12.71 6.59
C GLY A 990 2.83 12.14 6.94
N GLY A 991 3.10 10.93 6.43
CA GLY A 991 4.39 10.27 6.41
C GLY A 991 4.88 10.04 4.99
N GLY A 992 6.13 9.58 4.87
CA GLY A 992 6.76 9.24 3.60
C GLY A 992 7.47 10.39 2.90
N PRO A 993 8.23 10.09 1.82
CA PRO A 993 8.80 11.11 0.96
C PRO A 993 7.72 11.84 0.14
N LEU A 994 8.07 13.02 -0.33
CA LEU A 994 7.15 13.88 -1.08
C LEU A 994 7.14 13.57 -2.56
N TYR A 995 6.02 13.96 -3.18
CA TYR A 995 5.66 13.60 -4.55
C TYR A 995 5.76 12.09 -4.75
N LYS A 996 5.02 11.37 -3.92
CA LYS A 996 4.69 9.96 -4.17
C LYS A 996 3.76 9.88 -5.38
N THR A 997 4.33 10.10 -6.57
CA THR A 997 3.62 10.19 -7.84
C THR A 997 2.79 8.95 -8.21
N PRO A 998 3.09 7.72 -7.77
CA PRO A 998 2.22 6.55 -7.98
C PRO A 998 0.86 6.71 -7.28
N ASP A 999 0.86 7.16 -6.03
CA ASP A 999 -0.35 7.39 -5.22
C ASP A 999 -1.19 8.54 -5.81
N GLU A 1000 -0.55 9.63 -6.22
CA GLU A 1000 -1.22 10.70 -6.96
C GLU A 1000 -1.81 10.19 -8.30
N SER A 1001 -1.05 9.36 -9.01
CA SER A 1001 -1.48 8.76 -10.28
C SER A 1001 -2.68 7.83 -10.10
N LYS A 1002 -2.74 7.09 -9.00
CA LYS A 1002 -3.92 6.27 -8.64
C LYS A 1002 -5.15 7.12 -8.41
N PHE A 1003 -5.03 8.22 -7.67
CA PHE A 1003 -6.14 9.16 -7.50
C PHE A 1003 -6.60 9.76 -8.84
N ILE A 1004 -5.67 10.13 -9.73
CA ILE A 1004 -5.99 10.63 -11.07
C ILE A 1004 -6.69 9.57 -11.92
N GLN A 1005 -6.27 8.31 -11.82
CA GLN A 1005 -6.98 7.20 -12.46
C GLN A 1005 -8.43 7.11 -11.95
N TRP A 1006 -8.66 7.20 -10.64
CA TRP A 1006 -10.02 7.17 -10.07
C TRP A 1006 -10.87 8.36 -10.52
N LEU A 1007 -10.30 9.57 -10.51
CA LEU A 1007 -10.93 10.80 -10.97
C LEU A 1007 -11.30 10.71 -12.45
N ARG A 1008 -10.44 10.13 -13.28
CA ARG A 1008 -10.76 9.88 -14.69
C ARG A 1008 -11.85 8.81 -14.81
N GLN A 1009 -11.74 7.72 -14.04
CA GLN A 1009 -12.63 6.56 -14.12
C GLN A 1009 -14.06 6.81 -13.65
N MET A 1010 -14.28 7.76 -12.74
CA MET A 1010 -15.65 8.19 -12.40
C MET A 1010 -16.36 8.92 -13.55
N LEU A 1011 -15.61 9.51 -14.49
CA LEU A 1011 -16.11 10.24 -15.64
C LEU A 1011 -16.15 9.39 -16.92
N ILE A 1012 -15.13 8.56 -17.12
CA ILE A 1012 -14.94 7.72 -18.30
C ILE A 1012 -14.37 6.40 -17.83
N LEU A 1013 -15.06 5.28 -18.05
CA LEU A 1013 -14.61 3.96 -17.65
C LEU A 1013 -14.70 2.96 -18.81
N GLU A 1014 -13.57 2.39 -19.20
CA GLU A 1014 -13.53 1.23 -20.08
C GLU A 1014 -13.81 -0.06 -19.28
N ARG A 1015 -14.73 -0.88 -19.79
CA ARG A 1015 -14.95 -2.25 -19.31
C ARG A 1015 -14.95 -3.20 -20.49
N GLY A 1016 -13.81 -3.85 -20.73
CA GLY A 1016 -13.62 -4.74 -21.87
C GLY A 1016 -13.85 -4.01 -23.19
N ASP A 1017 -14.94 -4.34 -23.89
CA ASP A 1017 -15.35 -3.74 -25.15
C ASP A 1017 -16.43 -2.65 -25.01
N THR A 1018 -16.71 -2.18 -23.79
CA THR A 1018 -17.71 -1.15 -23.50
C THR A 1018 -17.11 0.10 -22.89
N LEU A 1019 -17.81 1.22 -23.05
CA LEU A 1019 -17.46 2.52 -22.50
C LEU A 1019 -18.62 3.06 -21.65
N GLU A 1020 -18.38 3.31 -20.37
CA GLU A 1020 -19.37 3.92 -19.47
C GLU A 1020 -18.93 5.33 -19.06
N LEU A 1021 -19.83 6.29 -19.15
CA LEU A 1021 -19.57 7.72 -18.97
C LEU A 1021 -20.40 8.27 -17.79
N GLY A 1022 -19.81 9.16 -17.00
CA GLY A 1022 -20.48 9.89 -15.92
C GLY A 1022 -20.93 9.04 -14.72
N LEU A 1023 -20.39 7.83 -14.56
CA LEU A 1023 -20.86 6.85 -13.57
C LEU A 1023 -20.84 7.37 -12.13
N GLY A 1024 -19.78 8.09 -11.76
CA GLY A 1024 -19.52 8.58 -10.42
C GLY A 1024 -19.70 10.08 -10.26
N VAL A 1025 -20.28 10.80 -11.24
CA VAL A 1025 -20.48 12.25 -11.13
C VAL A 1025 -21.30 12.58 -9.87
N PRO A 1026 -20.77 13.38 -8.92
CA PRO A 1026 -21.49 13.77 -7.72
C PRO A 1026 -22.77 14.53 -8.06
N ARG A 1027 -23.83 14.32 -7.29
CA ARG A 1027 -25.08 15.09 -7.43
C ARG A 1027 -24.85 16.59 -7.22
N ALA A 1028 -23.96 16.95 -6.30
CA ALA A 1028 -23.58 18.34 -6.04
C ALA A 1028 -22.99 19.03 -7.28
N TRP A 1029 -22.28 18.30 -8.16
CA TRP A 1029 -21.73 18.85 -9.40
C TRP A 1029 -22.81 19.12 -10.46
N MET A 1030 -24.01 18.59 -10.26
CA MET A 1030 -25.16 18.78 -11.14
C MET A 1030 -26.15 19.82 -10.59
N ALA A 1031 -25.74 20.68 -9.64
CA ALA A 1031 -26.54 21.85 -9.29
C ALA A 1031 -26.82 22.72 -10.54
N ASP A 1032 -27.92 23.48 -10.54
CA ASP A 1032 -28.32 24.26 -11.72
C ASP A 1032 -27.20 25.21 -12.19
N GLY A 1033 -26.94 25.23 -13.50
CA GLY A 1033 -25.87 26.05 -14.10
C GLY A 1033 -24.45 25.48 -13.98
N GLN A 1034 -24.24 24.40 -13.22
CA GLN A 1034 -22.93 23.74 -13.13
C GLN A 1034 -22.62 22.91 -14.37
N ARG A 1035 -21.32 22.69 -14.60
CA ARG A 1035 -20.81 21.92 -15.73
C ARG A 1035 -19.65 21.00 -15.35
N VAL A 1036 -19.54 19.88 -16.05
CA VAL A 1036 -18.37 18.99 -16.03
C VAL A 1036 -17.88 18.87 -17.47
N LYS A 1037 -16.58 19.09 -17.70
CA LYS A 1037 -15.99 19.06 -19.03
C LYS A 1037 -14.69 18.25 -19.03
N VAL A 1038 -14.58 17.35 -19.98
CA VAL A 1038 -13.38 16.60 -20.31
C VAL A 1038 -13.10 16.78 -21.80
N GLU A 1039 -11.89 17.17 -22.15
CA GLU A 1039 -11.46 17.29 -23.55
C GLU A 1039 -10.23 16.41 -23.77
N ARG A 1040 -10.18 15.77 -24.94
CA ARG A 1040 -9.04 14.97 -25.41
C ARG A 1040 -8.62 13.83 -24.48
N ALA A 1041 -9.56 13.22 -23.75
CA ALA A 1041 -9.25 12.02 -22.98
C ALA A 1041 -8.89 10.86 -23.93
N ALA A 1042 -7.78 10.17 -23.65
CA ALA A 1042 -7.49 8.91 -24.31
C ALA A 1042 -8.42 7.82 -23.77
N THR A 1043 -8.92 6.96 -24.65
CA THR A 1043 -9.70 5.75 -24.31
C THR A 1043 -9.13 4.58 -25.11
N TRP A 1044 -9.47 3.34 -24.74
CA TRP A 1044 -9.13 2.18 -25.58
C TRP A 1044 -9.76 2.24 -26.98
N PHE A 1045 -10.76 3.08 -27.17
CA PHE A 1045 -11.52 3.22 -28.41
C PHE A 1045 -11.11 4.45 -29.21
N GLY A 1046 -10.17 5.27 -28.73
CA GLY A 1046 -9.75 6.51 -29.36
C GLY A 1046 -9.98 7.73 -28.47
N ARG A 1047 -9.94 8.94 -29.02
CA ARG A 1047 -10.01 10.18 -28.24
C ARG A 1047 -11.46 10.58 -27.95
N LEU A 1048 -11.77 10.95 -26.71
CA LEU A 1048 -13.10 11.34 -26.23
C LEU A 1048 -13.14 12.77 -25.70
N ASP A 1049 -14.17 13.52 -26.07
CA ASP A 1049 -14.62 14.73 -25.39
C ASP A 1049 -16.00 14.47 -24.75
N LEU A 1050 -16.18 14.95 -23.51
CA LEU A 1050 -17.43 14.84 -22.74
C LEU A 1050 -17.72 16.18 -22.08
N GLU A 1051 -18.91 16.73 -22.32
CA GLU A 1051 -19.42 17.89 -21.60
C GLU A 1051 -20.80 17.56 -21.03
N ILE A 1052 -21.01 17.81 -19.74
CA ILE A 1052 -22.30 17.66 -19.06
C ILE A 1052 -22.66 19.02 -18.46
N THR A 1053 -23.81 19.57 -18.83
CA THR A 1053 -24.32 20.85 -18.33
C THR A 1053 -25.66 20.61 -17.63
N SER A 1054 -25.74 21.03 -16.36
CA SER A 1054 -26.97 20.93 -15.59
C SER A 1054 -27.91 22.11 -15.85
N ARG A 1055 -29.18 21.78 -16.14
CA ARG A 1055 -30.32 22.72 -16.16
C ARG A 1055 -31.39 22.18 -15.21
N ALA A 1056 -30.97 21.75 -14.02
CA ALA A 1056 -31.81 21.11 -13.01
C ALA A 1056 -33.06 21.93 -12.68
N ALA A 1057 -33.00 23.27 -12.69
CA ALA A 1057 -34.17 24.11 -12.46
C ALA A 1057 -35.25 23.97 -13.55
N ALA A 1058 -34.87 23.52 -14.75
CA ALA A 1058 -35.77 23.18 -15.86
C ALA A 1058 -36.08 21.68 -15.95
N GLY A 1059 -35.66 20.87 -14.97
CA GLY A 1059 -35.85 19.41 -14.98
C GLY A 1059 -35.02 18.68 -16.04
N GLU A 1060 -33.97 19.31 -16.59
CA GLU A 1060 -33.14 18.76 -17.66
C GLU A 1060 -31.65 18.71 -17.28
N ILE A 1061 -30.94 17.67 -17.70
CA ILE A 1061 -29.47 17.65 -17.75
C ILE A 1061 -29.05 17.33 -19.19
N ARG A 1062 -28.12 18.11 -19.73
CA ARG A 1062 -27.66 17.98 -21.11
C ARG A 1062 -26.24 17.46 -21.14
N ALA A 1063 -25.91 16.65 -22.15
CA ALA A 1063 -24.55 16.22 -22.38
C ALA A 1063 -24.20 16.23 -23.87
N VAL A 1064 -22.94 16.50 -24.18
CA VAL A 1064 -22.35 16.37 -25.50
C VAL A 1064 -21.17 15.41 -25.41
N VAL A 1065 -21.22 14.34 -26.18
CA VAL A 1065 -20.14 13.35 -26.25
C VAL A 1065 -19.60 13.33 -27.67
N ARG A 1066 -18.27 13.40 -27.83
CA ARG A 1066 -17.60 13.23 -29.12
C ARG A 1066 -16.54 12.15 -28.99
N LEU A 1067 -16.62 11.12 -29.81
CA LEU A 1067 -15.63 10.05 -29.90
C LEU A 1067 -14.96 10.13 -31.27
N HIS A 1068 -13.63 10.14 -31.28
CA HIS A 1068 -12.81 10.00 -32.48
C HIS A 1068 -12.23 8.57 -32.48
N PRO A 1069 -12.97 7.59 -33.05
CA PRO A 1069 -12.68 6.20 -32.80
C PRO A 1069 -11.44 5.72 -33.58
N THR A 1070 -10.56 5.00 -32.90
CA THR A 1070 -9.56 4.10 -33.51
C THR A 1070 -10.07 2.67 -33.55
N GLU A 1071 -11.01 2.33 -32.67
CA GLU A 1071 -11.77 1.08 -32.63
C GLU A 1071 -13.18 1.39 -32.12
N ALA A 1072 -14.21 0.73 -32.65
CA ALA A 1072 -15.58 0.98 -32.19
C ALA A 1072 -15.87 0.22 -30.88
N PRO A 1073 -16.39 0.87 -29.82
CA PRO A 1073 -16.88 0.16 -28.65
C PRO A 1073 -18.16 -0.62 -29.01
N ARG A 1074 -18.37 -1.76 -28.36
CA ARG A 1074 -19.60 -2.56 -28.51
C ARG A 1074 -20.82 -1.81 -27.98
N ALA A 1075 -20.66 -1.11 -26.85
CA ALA A 1075 -21.72 -0.33 -26.23
C ALA A 1075 -21.15 0.90 -25.52
N ILE A 1076 -21.94 1.97 -25.50
CA ILE A 1076 -21.63 3.20 -24.77
C ILE A 1076 -22.82 3.55 -23.88
N GLY A 1077 -22.59 3.71 -22.59
CA GLY A 1077 -23.60 4.14 -21.62
C GLY A 1077 -23.24 5.49 -21.02
N LEU A 1078 -24.20 6.42 -20.91
CA LEU A 1078 -24.03 7.70 -20.24
C LEU A 1078 -24.96 7.79 -19.03
N ARG A 1079 -24.43 8.04 -17.85
CA ARG A 1079 -25.21 8.28 -16.64
C ARG A 1079 -25.41 9.78 -16.41
N LEU A 1080 -26.65 10.19 -16.16
CA LEU A 1080 -27.02 11.55 -15.74
C LEU A 1080 -27.82 11.48 -14.44
N ARG A 1081 -27.46 12.30 -13.45
CA ARG A 1081 -27.99 12.22 -12.08
C ARG A 1081 -28.50 13.58 -11.62
N HIS A 1082 -29.78 13.69 -11.29
CA HIS A 1082 -30.35 14.94 -10.78
C HIS A 1082 -29.79 15.31 -9.39
N PRO A 1083 -29.46 16.59 -9.10
CA PRO A 1083 -28.91 17.01 -7.81
C PRO A 1083 -29.82 16.65 -6.62
N ALA A 1084 -31.14 16.77 -6.79
CA ALA A 1084 -32.14 16.45 -5.75
C ALA A 1084 -32.55 14.97 -5.69
N GLY A 1085 -31.87 14.07 -6.40
CA GLY A 1085 -32.20 12.63 -6.38
C GLY A 1085 -33.40 12.23 -7.24
N GLN A 1086 -33.99 13.13 -8.02
CA GLN A 1086 -35.11 12.83 -8.91
C GLN A 1086 -34.76 11.72 -9.92
N PRO A 1087 -35.71 10.81 -10.20
CA PRO A 1087 -35.51 9.72 -11.15
C PRO A 1087 -35.38 10.25 -12.58
N LEU A 1088 -34.59 9.55 -13.41
CA LEU A 1088 -34.48 9.83 -14.84
C LEU A 1088 -35.71 9.24 -15.53
N LYS A 1089 -36.59 10.10 -16.05
CA LYS A 1089 -37.87 9.71 -16.65
C LYS A 1089 -37.73 9.30 -18.11
N SER A 1090 -37.02 10.12 -18.89
CA SER A 1090 -36.77 9.87 -20.31
C SER A 1090 -35.49 10.56 -20.76
N ALA A 1091 -34.98 10.13 -21.92
CA ALA A 1091 -33.85 10.79 -22.55
C ALA A 1091 -34.05 10.86 -24.06
N THR A 1092 -33.47 11.88 -24.67
CA THR A 1092 -33.30 11.97 -26.12
C THR A 1092 -31.82 12.01 -26.49
N VAL A 1093 -31.44 11.29 -27.54
CA VAL A 1093 -30.10 11.30 -28.15
C VAL A 1093 -30.24 11.77 -29.59
N ASN A 1094 -29.55 12.86 -29.96
CA ASN A 1094 -29.65 13.51 -31.27
C ASN A 1094 -31.11 13.79 -31.69
N GLY A 1095 -31.91 14.29 -30.74
CA GLY A 1095 -33.34 14.62 -30.92
C GLY A 1095 -34.30 13.42 -30.96
N ARG A 1096 -33.83 12.19 -30.83
CA ARG A 1096 -34.65 10.97 -30.86
C ARG A 1096 -34.74 10.33 -29.48
N SER A 1097 -35.86 9.68 -29.16
CA SER A 1097 -36.01 8.95 -27.89
C SER A 1097 -34.93 7.87 -27.75
N ALA A 1098 -34.36 7.73 -26.55
CA ALA A 1098 -33.31 6.77 -26.24
C ALA A 1098 -33.73 5.77 -25.16
N SER A 1099 -33.09 4.59 -25.18
CA SER A 1099 -33.25 3.57 -24.15
C SER A 1099 -32.65 4.04 -22.83
N VAL A 1100 -33.40 3.87 -21.73
CA VAL A 1100 -33.01 4.31 -20.39
C VAL A 1100 -33.16 3.15 -19.40
N ASN A 1101 -32.10 2.86 -18.66
CA ASN A 1101 -32.18 2.08 -17.44
C ASN A 1101 -32.44 3.03 -16.26
N ALA A 1102 -33.70 3.17 -15.85
CA ALA A 1102 -34.10 4.11 -14.81
C ALA A 1102 -33.45 3.80 -13.45
N ALA A 1103 -33.30 2.52 -13.09
CA ALA A 1103 -32.70 2.09 -11.82
C ALA A 1103 -31.23 2.52 -11.72
N ARG A 1104 -30.47 2.43 -12.81
CA ARG A 1104 -29.07 2.86 -12.88
C ARG A 1104 -28.90 4.33 -13.31
N GLN A 1105 -29.97 4.96 -13.78
CA GLN A 1105 -29.97 6.30 -14.41
C GLN A 1105 -29.05 6.35 -15.65
N LEU A 1106 -28.99 5.25 -16.41
CA LEU A 1106 -28.09 5.08 -17.56
C LEU A 1106 -28.86 5.21 -18.88
N ILE A 1107 -28.28 5.95 -19.83
CA ILE A 1107 -28.79 6.18 -21.18
C ILE A 1107 -27.89 5.44 -22.15
N GLU A 1108 -28.46 4.62 -23.03
CA GLU A 1108 -27.70 3.93 -24.07
C GLU A 1108 -27.44 4.85 -25.26
N LEU A 1109 -26.18 5.02 -25.64
CA LEU A 1109 -25.79 5.81 -26.81
C LEU A 1109 -25.62 4.90 -28.03
N PRO A 1110 -26.18 5.24 -29.20
CA PRO A 1110 -26.02 4.45 -30.42
C PRO A 1110 -24.54 4.32 -30.82
N ALA A 1111 -23.97 3.11 -30.75
CA ALA A 1111 -22.53 2.85 -30.93
C ALA A 1111 -21.97 3.21 -32.32
N ARG A 1112 -22.82 3.38 -33.34
CA ARG A 1112 -22.39 3.76 -34.71
C ARG A 1112 -22.20 5.27 -34.91
N ALA A 1113 -22.74 6.09 -34.02
CA ALA A 1113 -22.50 7.53 -34.05
C ALA A 1113 -21.11 7.83 -33.46
N THR A 1114 -20.60 9.02 -33.74
CA THR A 1114 -19.35 9.56 -33.17
C THR A 1114 -19.59 10.85 -32.40
N VAL A 1115 -20.80 11.41 -32.50
CA VAL A 1115 -21.24 12.60 -31.78
C VAL A 1115 -22.66 12.35 -31.25
N TRP A 1116 -22.87 12.65 -29.96
CA TRP A 1116 -24.14 12.50 -29.29
C TRP A 1116 -24.48 13.76 -28.50
N GLU A 1117 -25.61 14.38 -28.83
CA GLU A 1117 -26.28 15.38 -28.02
C GLU A 1117 -27.39 14.70 -27.22
N VAL A 1118 -27.23 14.69 -25.90
CA VAL A 1118 -28.11 13.97 -24.98
C VAL A 1118 -28.85 14.96 -24.11
N VAL A 1119 -30.16 14.74 -23.94
CA VAL A 1119 -30.99 15.48 -22.98
C VAL A 1119 -31.72 14.46 -22.11
N GLY A 1120 -31.34 14.37 -20.84
CA GLY A 1120 -32.06 13.61 -19.82
C GLY A 1120 -33.11 14.49 -19.13
N ARG A 1121 -34.32 13.97 -18.96
CA ARG A 1121 -35.44 14.65 -18.29
C ARG A 1121 -35.79 13.95 -16.99
N PHE A 1122 -35.95 14.74 -15.94
CA PHE A 1122 -36.19 14.30 -14.57
C PHE A 1122 -37.58 14.78 -14.11
N ASP A 1123 -38.13 14.09 -13.11
CA ASP A 1123 -39.48 14.36 -12.58
C ASP A 1123 -39.59 15.58 -11.67
#